data_AF-A0A2S6SHK1-F1
#
_entry.id   AF-A0A2S6SHK1-F1
#
_cell.length_a   1.000
_cell.length_b   1.000
_cell.length_c   1.000
_cell.angle_alpha   90.00
_cell.angle_beta   90.00
_cell.angle_gamma   90.00
#
_symmetry.space_group_name_H-M   'P 1'
#
loop_
_entity.id
_entity.type
_entity.pdbx_description
1 polymer ?
#
loop_
_entity_poly.entity_id
_entity_poly.type
_entity_poly.pdbx_seq_one_letter_code
_entity_poly.pdbx_strand_id
1 'polypeptide(L)'
;MSFSDISHINKNISLEHCNQNNLEAYQNNDDNFILPESISVNINNYRKWYKNYFSILSSYSDLENYVIPYNLKDYHNARINIQYKNGIVCSFNGRVKIHGSGVDHIDKNLDTSTSLRVELFDGHINNIYNFVLFKPKTRNSENELFITALMRHLGFLSPLTFGVKVKFFDQTYKHMIFQERFNEQFLKSYKKRPGPILAGNKNRFGNSKIRNTGLSRVLNSGGLDFTKNVHKEIALKALDKANYGYLYFRNNLEEFWEEINEITNLPLPEKLFLDDKIGYKTMGAFEAILIASAGVPGLTKAERRFYYNPIYDRLEPIYYDGMVKILNIFNNDKLTIAEELRTTLIISEIHKIGAIEARLLLSNLDSVNLYKYLKKIRIEYFGKFSLKSIERALNVLDENLIKIKNAELTNKNIEPNKKAYFANNNLSDKYDFGLAFQETNNIFVICDINLINCEKNTLNENDFNRIITSQIIELKGKKVRFVRKNLNAYVHNSNPNKSGIKMMKKIKINNSMIIYFDNQVEIEIFQNNRMIKIKQNSKNDYVIIIGNKINDWSFYFEGWGKRELDYKIDKNSIGGCITFLDSFIENISIFAKNIPCPNAIHFINTTGTINDVEIFNSSADAFDADFSNLKVNSANIINAGGECIGVKQGTYFFNQIKLSNCGDRSISSGENAKITLNNIEVINAKVGLAAKDSSSIEAKNVILKNVEKCILSFKQKNNFSGSVIKTYNDSYFCNNNSSDIEKNSLWLND
;
A
#
# COMPACT_ATOMS: atom_id res chain seq x y z
N MET A 1 -17.63 49.47 3.48
CA MET A 1 -18.18 49.38 2.12
C MET A 1 -18.40 47.92 1.81
N SER A 2 -19.60 47.61 1.33
CA SER A 2 -20.22 46.29 1.21
C SER A 2 -19.45 45.34 0.29
N PHE A 3 -19.17 44.14 0.79
CA PHE A 3 -18.87 42.97 -0.01
C PHE A 3 -20.17 42.44 -0.61
N SER A 4 -20.42 42.73 -1.88
CA SER A 4 -21.37 42.03 -2.71
C SER A 4 -20.93 42.16 -4.16
N ASP A 5 -21.01 41.04 -4.88
CA ASP A 5 -20.77 40.85 -6.32
C ASP A 5 -19.38 40.35 -6.72
N ILE A 6 -19.10 39.09 -6.34
CA ILE A 6 -18.32 38.19 -7.21
C ILE A 6 -19.35 37.31 -7.91
N SER A 7 -19.57 37.59 -9.20
CA SER A 7 -20.39 36.76 -10.07
C SER A 7 -19.74 35.37 -10.20
N HIS A 8 -20.51 34.34 -9.84
CA HIS A 8 -20.15 32.95 -10.09
C HIS A 8 -20.04 32.71 -11.60
N ILE A 9 -18.81 32.61 -12.11
CA ILE A 9 -18.55 32.00 -13.41
C ILE A 9 -18.73 30.49 -13.23
N ASN A 10 -19.95 30.00 -13.41
CA ASN A 10 -20.26 28.59 -13.61
C ASN A 10 -19.66 28.13 -14.96
N LYS A 11 -18.36 27.85 -14.99
CA LYS A 11 -17.77 27.08 -16.10
C LYS A 11 -18.15 25.62 -15.92
N ASN A 12 -19.21 25.22 -16.62
CA ASN A 12 -19.70 23.85 -16.72
C ASN A 12 -18.64 22.92 -17.32
N ILE A 13 -17.95 22.12 -16.49
CA ILE A 13 -17.11 21.02 -16.96
C ILE A 13 -17.81 19.71 -16.65
N SER A 14 -18.18 18.97 -17.69
CA SER A 14 -18.62 17.58 -17.57
C SER A 14 -17.47 16.76 -17.00
N LEU A 15 -17.67 16.07 -15.88
CA LEU A 15 -16.87 14.88 -15.56
C LEU A 15 -17.28 13.80 -16.56
N GLU A 16 -16.35 13.23 -17.31
CA GLU A 16 -16.60 12.34 -18.47
C GLU A 16 -17.59 11.19 -18.22
N HIS A 17 -17.77 10.81 -16.96
CA HIS A 17 -18.67 9.75 -16.54
C HIS A 17 -19.78 10.21 -15.59
N CYS A 18 -19.84 11.49 -15.19
CA CYS A 18 -20.82 11.95 -14.20
C CYS A 18 -21.73 13.06 -14.73
N ASN A 19 -22.96 13.10 -14.22
CA ASN A 19 -24.04 14.00 -14.66
C ASN A 19 -23.93 15.46 -14.17
N GLN A 20 -23.02 15.79 -13.24
CA GLN A 20 -22.91 17.11 -12.63
C GLN A 20 -21.47 17.64 -12.59
N ASN A 21 -21.39 18.96 -12.81
CA ASN A 21 -20.20 19.74 -13.15
C ASN A 21 -19.67 20.51 -11.95
N ASN A 22 -18.92 19.87 -11.05
CA ASN A 22 -18.19 20.63 -10.04
C ASN A 22 -16.91 19.92 -9.60
N LEU A 23 -15.84 20.09 -10.39
CA LEU A 23 -14.49 19.64 -10.05
C LEU A 23 -14.03 20.23 -8.70
N GLU A 24 -14.42 21.47 -8.39
CA GLU A 24 -14.09 22.11 -7.11
C GLU A 24 -14.74 21.37 -5.93
N ALA A 25 -15.99 20.91 -6.05
CA ALA A 25 -16.64 20.13 -4.99
C ALA A 25 -15.98 18.76 -4.76
N TYR A 26 -15.35 18.19 -5.80
CA TYR A 26 -14.60 16.94 -5.72
C TYR A 26 -13.18 17.12 -5.15
N GLN A 27 -12.56 18.29 -5.32
CA GLN A 27 -11.17 18.58 -4.90
C GLN A 27 -11.05 19.38 -3.58
N ASN A 28 -12.07 20.16 -3.20
CA ASN A 28 -12.06 21.03 -2.00
C ASN A 28 -12.43 20.31 -0.69
N ASN A 29 -12.71 19.01 -0.72
CA ASN A 29 -12.97 18.25 0.50
C ASN A 29 -11.67 17.74 1.11
N ASP A 30 -10.97 18.63 1.82
CA ASP A 30 -9.63 18.41 2.37
C ASP A 30 -9.48 17.27 3.39
N ASP A 31 -10.55 16.58 3.81
CA ASP A 31 -10.42 15.43 4.72
C ASP A 31 -11.56 14.39 4.61
N ASN A 32 -12.41 14.45 3.58
CA ASN A 32 -13.62 13.65 3.53
C ASN A 32 -13.82 12.91 2.20
N PHE A 33 -13.44 11.62 2.18
CA PHE A 33 -13.90 10.68 1.16
C PHE A 33 -15.43 10.75 1.03
N ILE A 34 -15.92 10.99 -0.19
CA ILE A 34 -17.36 11.05 -0.47
C ILE A 34 -17.84 9.62 -0.68
N LEU A 35 -18.68 9.13 0.22
CA LEU A 35 -19.21 7.76 0.12
C LEU A 35 -20.42 7.72 -0.82
N PRO A 36 -20.47 6.77 -1.78
CA PRO A 36 -21.63 6.62 -2.65
C PRO A 36 -22.85 6.27 -1.82
N GLU A 37 -23.99 6.89 -2.11
CA GLU A 37 -25.27 6.51 -1.52
C GLU A 37 -25.69 5.12 -2.01
N SER A 38 -25.56 4.87 -3.31
CA SER A 38 -25.89 3.59 -3.91
C SER A 38 -24.97 3.24 -5.09
N ILE A 39 -24.89 1.95 -5.38
CA ILE A 39 -24.17 1.39 -6.53
C ILE A 39 -25.12 0.44 -7.28
N SER A 40 -25.30 0.66 -8.58
CA SER A 40 -26.02 -0.27 -9.46
C SER A 40 -25.04 -0.98 -10.38
N VAL A 41 -25.16 -2.31 -10.48
CA VAL A 41 -24.30 -3.16 -11.30
C VAL A 41 -25.15 -3.80 -12.40
N ASN A 42 -24.93 -3.37 -13.64
CA ASN A 42 -25.64 -3.84 -14.82
C ASN A 42 -24.70 -4.65 -15.70
N ILE A 43 -24.79 -5.98 -15.69
CA ILE A 43 -23.89 -6.83 -16.49
C ILE A 43 -24.41 -6.91 -17.93
N ASN A 44 -23.55 -6.62 -18.90
CA ASN A 44 -23.93 -6.46 -20.30
C ASN A 44 -24.52 -7.75 -20.90
N ASN A 45 -23.94 -8.92 -20.57
CA ASN A 45 -24.43 -10.23 -21.01
C ASN A 45 -25.00 -11.02 -19.82
N TYR A 46 -26.22 -10.67 -19.41
CA TYR A 46 -26.93 -11.31 -18.29
C TYR A 46 -27.13 -12.81 -18.52
N ARG A 47 -27.38 -13.27 -19.76
CA ARG A 47 -27.55 -14.71 -20.06
C ARG A 47 -26.31 -15.51 -19.71
N LYS A 48 -25.12 -15.03 -20.10
CA LYS A 48 -23.85 -15.68 -19.76
C LYS A 48 -23.61 -15.66 -18.25
N TRP A 49 -23.93 -14.56 -17.58
CA TRP A 49 -23.84 -14.46 -16.12
C TRP A 49 -24.70 -15.52 -15.44
N TYR A 50 -26.00 -15.60 -15.78
CA TYR A 50 -26.92 -16.56 -15.19
C TYR A 50 -26.53 -18.00 -15.54
N LYS A 51 -26.05 -18.28 -16.75
CA LYS A 51 -25.50 -19.61 -17.10
C LYS A 51 -24.38 -20.00 -16.14
N ASN A 52 -23.38 -19.12 -15.95
CA ASN A 52 -22.28 -19.36 -15.01
C ASN A 52 -22.80 -19.53 -13.57
N TYR A 53 -23.75 -18.70 -13.16
CA TYR A 53 -24.37 -18.74 -11.84
C TYR A 53 -25.11 -20.06 -11.57
N PHE A 54 -25.93 -20.52 -12.51
CA PHE A 54 -26.65 -21.78 -12.41
C PHE A 54 -25.69 -22.97 -12.46
N SER A 55 -24.64 -22.92 -13.29
CA SER A 55 -23.59 -23.95 -13.28
C SER A 55 -22.92 -24.08 -11.91
N ILE A 56 -22.66 -22.94 -11.26
CA ILE A 56 -22.17 -22.91 -9.89
C ILE A 56 -23.18 -23.57 -8.94
N LEU A 57 -24.45 -23.17 -8.98
CA LEU A 57 -25.49 -23.77 -8.12
C LEU A 57 -25.67 -25.28 -8.36
N SER A 58 -25.64 -25.73 -9.61
CA SER A 58 -25.75 -27.15 -9.96
C SER A 58 -24.54 -27.97 -9.50
N SER A 59 -23.35 -27.36 -9.42
CA SER A 59 -22.17 -28.07 -8.89
C SER A 59 -22.25 -28.36 -7.39
N TYR A 60 -23.29 -27.86 -6.70
CA TYR A 60 -23.51 -28.05 -5.26
C TYR A 60 -24.61 -29.04 -4.90
N SER A 61 -25.32 -29.64 -5.87
CA SER A 61 -26.29 -30.69 -5.55
C SER A 61 -25.63 -31.94 -4.95
N ASP A 62 -24.31 -32.08 -5.11
CA ASP A 62 -23.50 -33.10 -4.44
C ASP A 62 -22.88 -32.51 -3.16
N LEU A 63 -23.34 -33.00 -2.01
CA LEU A 63 -23.16 -32.47 -0.63
C LEU A 63 -21.72 -32.31 -0.12
N GLU A 64 -20.68 -32.55 -0.93
CA GLU A 64 -19.28 -32.55 -0.49
C GLU A 64 -18.48 -31.28 -0.88
N ASN A 65 -18.92 -30.50 -1.88
CA ASN A 65 -18.10 -29.41 -2.44
C ASN A 65 -18.56 -28.00 -1.99
N TYR A 66 -18.06 -27.53 -0.85
CA TYR A 66 -18.27 -26.16 -0.37
C TYR A 66 -17.44 -25.08 -1.12
N VAL A 67 -16.78 -25.42 -2.23
CA VAL A 67 -15.86 -24.53 -2.95
C VAL A 67 -16.35 -24.21 -4.35
N ILE A 68 -16.41 -22.93 -4.69
CA ILE A 68 -16.76 -22.46 -6.04
C ILE A 68 -15.67 -22.88 -7.04
N PRO A 69 -16.00 -23.64 -8.11
CA PRO A 69 -15.03 -24.01 -9.14
C PRO A 69 -14.39 -22.77 -9.79
N TYR A 70 -13.06 -22.76 -9.89
CA TYR A 70 -12.32 -21.57 -10.36
C TYR A 70 -12.67 -21.21 -11.81
N ASN A 71 -12.88 -22.22 -12.66
CA ASN A 71 -13.27 -22.07 -14.07
C ASN A 71 -14.68 -21.48 -14.26
N LEU A 72 -15.50 -21.39 -13.21
CA LEU A 72 -16.83 -20.78 -13.27
C LEU A 72 -16.84 -19.33 -12.79
N LYS A 73 -15.69 -18.78 -12.36
CA LYS A 73 -15.56 -17.42 -11.82
C LYS A 73 -14.99 -16.43 -12.85
N ASP A 74 -15.64 -16.38 -13.99
CA ASP A 74 -15.26 -15.49 -15.08
C ASP A 74 -15.60 -14.03 -14.79
N TYR A 75 -14.84 -13.13 -15.41
CA TYR A 75 -15.21 -11.73 -15.48
C TYR A 75 -16.24 -11.49 -16.58
N HIS A 76 -17.22 -10.66 -16.26
CA HIS A 76 -18.25 -10.20 -17.18
C HIS A 76 -18.21 -8.68 -17.25
N ASN A 77 -18.22 -8.13 -18.46
CA ASN A 77 -18.32 -6.68 -18.65
C ASN A 77 -19.64 -6.16 -18.09
N ALA A 78 -19.57 -5.03 -17.40
CA ALA A 78 -20.69 -4.42 -16.72
C ALA A 78 -20.59 -2.89 -16.77
N ARG A 79 -21.75 -2.25 -16.69
CA ARG A 79 -21.87 -0.82 -16.40
C ARG A 79 -22.15 -0.61 -14.93
N ILE A 80 -21.33 0.20 -14.27
CA ILE A 80 -21.39 0.47 -12.84
C ILE A 80 -21.86 1.90 -12.64
N ASN A 81 -23.08 2.07 -12.14
CA ASN A 81 -23.66 3.38 -11.85
C ASN A 81 -23.54 3.68 -10.37
N ILE A 82 -23.09 4.88 -10.03
CA ILE A 82 -22.79 5.31 -8.67
C ILE A 82 -23.55 6.59 -8.40
N GLN A 83 -24.39 6.58 -7.38
CA GLN A 83 -25.14 7.76 -6.97
C GLN A 83 -24.61 8.27 -5.65
N TYR A 84 -24.44 9.58 -5.55
CA TYR A 84 -24.01 10.30 -4.35
C TYR A 84 -25.16 11.15 -3.78
N LYS A 85 -25.10 11.44 -2.48
CA LYS A 85 -26.15 12.19 -1.77
C LYS A 85 -26.36 13.61 -2.30
N ASN A 86 -25.34 14.21 -2.90
CA ASN A 86 -25.38 15.57 -3.46
C ASN A 86 -25.97 15.62 -4.88
N GLY A 87 -26.55 14.52 -5.39
CA GLY A 87 -27.17 14.46 -6.71
C GLY A 87 -26.22 14.04 -7.84
N ILE A 88 -24.92 13.92 -7.57
CA ILE A 88 -23.94 13.42 -8.54
C ILE A 88 -24.24 11.94 -8.82
N VAL A 89 -24.34 11.60 -10.10
CA VAL A 89 -24.49 10.25 -10.63
C VAL A 89 -23.36 10.01 -11.62
N CYS A 90 -22.54 9.01 -11.38
CA CYS A 90 -21.45 8.58 -12.25
C CYS A 90 -21.75 7.22 -12.88
N SER A 91 -21.30 6.99 -14.11
CA SER A 91 -21.53 5.79 -14.89
C SER A 91 -20.24 5.33 -15.54
N PHE A 92 -19.68 4.24 -15.01
CA PHE A 92 -18.39 3.70 -15.40
C PHE A 92 -18.54 2.38 -16.15
N ASN A 93 -17.69 2.15 -17.14
CA ASN A 93 -17.46 0.83 -17.68
C ASN A 93 -16.56 0.04 -16.72
N GLY A 94 -16.83 -1.26 -16.62
CA GLY A 94 -16.03 -2.13 -15.79
C GLY A 94 -16.30 -3.60 -16.07
N ARG A 95 -15.80 -4.42 -15.16
CA ARG A 95 -16.09 -5.85 -15.15
C ARG A 95 -16.36 -6.32 -13.73
N VAL A 96 -17.20 -7.33 -13.63
CA VAL A 96 -17.53 -7.97 -12.35
C VAL A 96 -17.34 -9.48 -12.43
N LYS A 97 -17.03 -10.09 -11.30
CA LYS A 97 -17.06 -11.55 -11.13
C LYS A 97 -17.47 -11.93 -9.72
N ILE A 98 -17.89 -13.17 -9.56
CA ILE A 98 -18.16 -13.75 -8.25
C ILE A 98 -16.88 -13.73 -7.39
N HIS A 99 -17.00 -13.19 -6.18
CA HIS A 99 -15.94 -13.15 -5.20
C HIS A 99 -15.96 -14.41 -4.32
N GLY A 100 -14.80 -14.69 -3.70
CA GLY A 100 -14.70 -15.72 -2.66
C GLY A 100 -14.47 -17.11 -3.21
N SER A 101 -14.08 -18.02 -2.32
CA SER A 101 -13.92 -19.44 -2.66
C SER A 101 -15.04 -20.31 -2.13
N GLY A 102 -15.77 -19.86 -1.11
CA GLY A 102 -16.87 -20.62 -0.50
C GLY A 102 -18.23 -20.30 -1.12
N VAL A 103 -19.15 -21.25 -1.02
CA VAL A 103 -20.55 -21.09 -1.47
C VAL A 103 -21.33 -20.07 -0.64
N ASP A 104 -20.84 -19.73 0.55
CA ASP A 104 -21.39 -18.70 1.42
C ASP A 104 -21.44 -17.33 0.74
N HIS A 105 -20.61 -17.11 -0.29
CA HIS A 105 -20.64 -15.93 -1.14
C HIS A 105 -21.77 -15.90 -2.17
N ILE A 106 -22.42 -17.03 -2.44
CA ILE A 106 -23.52 -17.16 -3.39
C ILE A 106 -24.86 -17.02 -2.67
N ASP A 107 -25.87 -16.49 -3.36
CA ASP A 107 -27.26 -16.51 -2.91
C ASP A 107 -28.01 -17.72 -3.49
N LYS A 108 -28.48 -18.62 -2.62
CA LYS A 108 -29.20 -19.82 -3.06
C LYS A 108 -30.61 -19.52 -3.58
N ASN A 109 -31.19 -18.38 -3.22
CA ASN A 109 -32.57 -18.03 -3.53
C ASN A 109 -32.73 -17.26 -4.85
N LEU A 110 -31.69 -17.23 -5.70
CA LEU A 110 -31.67 -16.51 -6.99
C LEU A 110 -31.89 -14.99 -6.89
N ASP A 111 -31.93 -14.44 -5.68
CA ASP A 111 -32.15 -13.03 -5.38
C ASP A 111 -30.85 -12.21 -5.55
N THR A 112 -29.92 -12.71 -6.38
CA THR A 112 -28.63 -12.17 -6.81
C THR A 112 -27.74 -11.49 -5.76
N SER A 113 -27.96 -11.71 -4.45
CA SER A 113 -27.15 -11.13 -3.36
C SER A 113 -25.82 -11.86 -3.19
N THR A 114 -25.03 -11.86 -4.25
CA THR A 114 -23.74 -12.54 -4.34
C THR A 114 -22.60 -11.57 -4.09
N SER A 115 -21.57 -12.00 -3.38
CA SER A 115 -20.39 -11.15 -3.21
C SER A 115 -19.72 -10.96 -4.57
N LEU A 116 -19.55 -9.71 -5.01
CA LEU A 116 -18.96 -9.39 -6.31
C LEU A 116 -17.61 -8.70 -6.17
N ARG A 117 -16.64 -9.13 -6.95
CA ARG A 117 -15.46 -8.31 -7.24
C ARG A 117 -15.78 -7.39 -8.40
N VAL A 118 -15.49 -6.11 -8.24
CA VAL A 118 -15.74 -5.07 -9.24
C VAL A 118 -14.41 -4.40 -9.60
N GLU A 119 -14.20 -4.19 -10.89
CA GLU A 119 -13.07 -3.45 -11.46
C GLU A 119 -13.62 -2.41 -12.44
N LEU A 120 -13.34 -1.14 -12.19
CA LEU A 120 -13.68 -0.01 -13.06
C LEU A 120 -12.55 0.20 -14.06
N PHE A 121 -12.91 0.47 -15.32
CA PHE A 121 -11.93 0.74 -16.39
C PHE A 121 -11.65 2.23 -16.56
N ASP A 122 -12.67 3.07 -16.31
CA ASP A 122 -12.70 4.49 -16.69
C ASP A 122 -13.20 5.39 -15.55
N GLY A 123 -12.75 5.14 -14.32
CA GLY A 123 -13.03 6.03 -13.19
C GLY A 123 -12.70 5.42 -11.84
N HIS A 124 -13.20 6.04 -10.78
CA HIS A 124 -12.93 5.62 -9.41
C HIS A 124 -13.99 6.11 -8.41
N ILE A 125 -14.00 5.49 -7.24
CA ILE A 125 -14.66 6.01 -6.03
C ILE A 125 -13.54 6.38 -5.06
N ASN A 126 -13.27 7.67 -4.83
CA ASN A 126 -12.18 8.08 -3.93
C ASN A 126 -10.82 7.42 -4.27
N ASN A 127 -10.41 7.49 -5.54
CA ASN A 127 -9.24 6.80 -6.13
C ASN A 127 -9.27 5.25 -6.08
N ILE A 128 -10.37 4.64 -5.62
CA ILE A 128 -10.59 3.19 -5.63
C ILE A 128 -11.29 2.78 -6.93
N TYR A 129 -10.59 2.00 -7.74
CA TYR A 129 -11.10 1.42 -9.00
C TYR A 129 -11.28 -0.11 -8.91
N ASN A 130 -10.81 -0.72 -7.83
CA ASN A 130 -10.88 -2.15 -7.58
C ASN A 130 -11.42 -2.40 -6.17
N PHE A 131 -12.57 -3.06 -6.07
CA PHE A 131 -13.25 -3.29 -4.79
C PHE A 131 -14.07 -4.58 -4.80
N VAL A 132 -14.61 -4.91 -3.63
CA VAL A 132 -15.53 -6.02 -3.44
C VAL A 132 -16.81 -5.50 -2.80
N LEU A 133 -17.95 -5.94 -3.32
CA LEU A 133 -19.26 -5.79 -2.70
C LEU A 133 -19.56 -7.12 -2.02
N PHE A 134 -19.40 -7.20 -0.70
CA PHE A 134 -19.64 -8.40 0.07
C PHE A 134 -21.10 -8.50 0.52
N LYS A 135 -21.67 -9.70 0.41
CA LYS A 135 -22.85 -10.07 1.19
C LYS A 135 -22.49 -9.98 2.68
N PRO A 136 -23.27 -9.27 3.53
CA PRO A 136 -22.89 -8.97 4.91
C PRO A 136 -22.48 -10.20 5.74
N LYS A 137 -23.23 -11.30 5.61
CA LYS A 137 -22.96 -12.56 6.33
C LYS A 137 -21.57 -13.15 6.05
N THR A 138 -20.95 -12.89 4.90
CA THR A 138 -19.62 -13.40 4.52
C THR A 138 -18.46 -12.70 5.24
N ARG A 139 -18.77 -11.67 6.03
CA ARG A 139 -17.82 -10.84 6.78
C ARG A 139 -18.30 -10.54 8.21
N ASN A 140 -19.30 -11.25 8.73
CA ASN A 140 -19.91 -10.93 10.03
C ASN A 140 -20.42 -9.47 10.14
N SER A 141 -20.93 -8.93 9.03
CA SER A 141 -21.74 -7.70 9.03
C SER A 141 -21.03 -6.49 9.68
N GLU A 142 -21.58 -5.93 10.76
CA GLU A 142 -21.06 -4.78 11.50
C GLU A 142 -19.69 -5.02 12.12
N ASN A 143 -19.32 -6.28 12.41
CA ASN A 143 -18.01 -6.60 12.98
C ASN A 143 -16.88 -6.28 12.00
N GLU A 144 -17.08 -6.49 10.69
CA GLU A 144 -16.08 -6.13 9.67
C GLU A 144 -15.86 -4.62 9.64
N LEU A 145 -16.95 -3.84 9.65
CA LEU A 145 -16.88 -2.38 9.65
C LEU A 145 -16.17 -1.88 10.91
N PHE A 146 -16.48 -2.47 12.07
CA PHE A 146 -15.82 -2.13 13.32
C PHE A 146 -14.32 -2.43 13.30
N ILE A 147 -13.91 -3.66 12.99
CA ILE A 147 -12.49 -4.03 13.05
C ILE A 147 -11.67 -3.32 11.98
N THR A 148 -12.19 -3.16 10.76
CA THR A 148 -11.47 -2.45 9.69
C THR A 148 -11.25 -0.98 10.05
N ALA A 149 -12.27 -0.34 10.64
CA ALA A 149 -12.18 1.03 11.14
C ALA A 149 -11.23 1.15 12.34
N LEU A 150 -11.29 0.22 13.29
CA LEU A 150 -10.40 0.19 14.46
C LEU A 150 -8.95 0.04 14.01
N MET A 151 -8.64 -0.98 13.21
CA MET A 151 -7.28 -1.21 12.69
C MET A 151 -6.73 0.01 11.95
N ARG A 152 -7.58 0.69 11.16
CA ARG A 152 -7.20 1.93 10.47
C ARG A 152 -6.91 3.08 11.43
N HIS A 153 -7.74 3.29 12.47
CA HIS A 153 -7.49 4.31 13.50
C HIS A 153 -6.21 4.04 14.30
N LEU A 154 -5.88 2.77 14.52
CA LEU A 154 -4.65 2.37 15.21
C LEU A 154 -3.40 2.40 14.29
N GLY A 155 -3.54 2.81 13.03
CA GLY A 155 -2.44 2.96 12.08
C GLY A 155 -2.03 1.70 11.32
N PHE A 156 -2.76 0.59 11.46
CA PHE A 156 -2.52 -0.62 10.67
C PHE A 156 -3.09 -0.51 9.25
N LEU A 157 -2.45 -1.20 8.30
CA LEU A 157 -2.93 -1.29 6.92
C LEU A 157 -4.25 -2.09 6.91
N SER A 158 -5.36 -1.42 6.57
CA SER A 158 -6.71 -1.97 6.62
C SER A 158 -7.55 -1.36 5.49
N PRO A 159 -8.31 -2.16 4.70
CA PRO A 159 -9.03 -1.64 3.54
C PRO A 159 -10.14 -0.68 3.95
N LEU A 160 -10.36 0.39 3.17
CA LEU A 160 -11.55 1.21 3.35
C LEU A 160 -12.79 0.32 3.18
N THR A 161 -13.62 0.27 4.22
CA THR A 161 -14.80 -0.59 4.30
C THR A 161 -16.00 0.20 4.79
N PHE A 162 -17.14 0.09 4.09
CA PHE A 162 -18.37 0.82 4.46
C PHE A 162 -19.65 0.15 3.96
N GLY A 163 -20.79 0.48 4.56
CA GLY A 163 -22.11 0.04 4.13
C GLY A 163 -22.64 0.83 2.93
N VAL A 164 -23.17 0.13 1.93
CA VAL A 164 -23.73 0.75 0.72
C VAL A 164 -24.97 0.01 0.22
N LYS A 165 -25.91 0.76 -0.35
CA LYS A 165 -27.08 0.21 -1.04
C LYS A 165 -26.64 -0.27 -2.44
N VAL A 166 -26.85 -1.54 -2.76
CA VAL A 166 -26.46 -2.13 -4.05
C VAL A 166 -27.67 -2.69 -4.77
N LYS A 167 -27.76 -2.42 -6.07
CA LYS A 167 -28.79 -2.96 -6.96
C LYS A 167 -28.12 -3.77 -8.08
N PHE A 168 -28.60 -5.00 -8.30
CA PHE A 168 -28.16 -5.88 -9.40
C PHE A 168 -29.31 -6.05 -10.39
N PHE A 169 -29.05 -5.95 -11.70
CA PHE A 169 -29.99 -6.36 -12.76
C PHE A 169 -31.45 -5.94 -12.56
N ASP A 170 -31.68 -4.66 -12.24
CA ASP A 170 -33.01 -4.10 -12.00
C ASP A 170 -33.80 -4.58 -10.77
N GLN A 171 -33.16 -5.33 -9.86
CA GLN A 171 -33.75 -5.77 -8.58
C GLN A 171 -33.85 -4.64 -7.52
N THR A 172 -34.36 -4.98 -6.34
CA THR A 172 -34.43 -4.08 -5.19
C THR A 172 -33.04 -3.81 -4.61
N TYR A 173 -32.87 -2.65 -3.96
CA TYR A 173 -31.61 -2.32 -3.28
C TYR A 173 -31.38 -3.21 -2.06
N LYS A 174 -30.15 -3.67 -1.89
CA LYS A 174 -29.69 -4.45 -0.75
C LYS A 174 -28.54 -3.74 -0.04
N HIS A 175 -28.50 -3.83 1.29
CA HIS A 175 -27.33 -3.39 2.04
C HIS A 175 -26.19 -4.40 1.85
N MET A 176 -25.07 -3.92 1.34
CA MET A 176 -23.85 -4.70 1.15
C MET A 176 -22.65 -3.96 1.74
N ILE A 177 -21.58 -4.70 2.01
CA ILE A 177 -20.32 -4.13 2.48
C ILE A 177 -19.43 -3.84 1.27
N PHE A 178 -19.11 -2.59 1.03
CA PHE A 178 -18.03 -2.20 0.14
C PHE A 178 -16.70 -2.42 0.86
N GLN A 179 -15.72 -3.04 0.21
CA GLN A 179 -14.36 -3.15 0.72
C GLN A 179 -13.34 -2.93 -0.42
N GLU A 180 -12.42 -2.01 -0.19
CA GLU A 180 -11.29 -1.74 -1.08
C GLU A 180 -10.41 -2.98 -1.31
N ARG A 181 -9.87 -3.15 -2.52
CA ARG A 181 -8.85 -4.16 -2.79
C ARG A 181 -7.43 -3.60 -2.72
N PHE A 182 -6.52 -4.41 -2.16
CA PHE A 182 -5.11 -4.08 -2.05
C PHE A 182 -4.43 -3.88 -3.41
N ASN A 183 -3.98 -2.66 -3.66
CA ASN A 183 -3.23 -2.24 -4.83
C ASN A 183 -2.32 -1.04 -4.47
N GLU A 184 -1.64 -0.45 -5.45
CA GLU A 184 -0.76 0.72 -5.24
C GLU A 184 -1.49 1.89 -4.55
N GLN A 185 -2.75 2.18 -4.91
CA GLN A 185 -3.53 3.26 -4.30
C GLN A 185 -3.87 2.99 -2.84
N PHE A 186 -4.16 1.72 -2.51
CA PHE A 186 -4.32 1.31 -1.12
C PHE A 186 -3.05 1.63 -0.31
N LEU A 187 -1.86 1.31 -0.84
CA LEU A 187 -0.58 1.64 -0.20
C LEU A 187 -0.38 3.15 -0.07
N LYS A 188 -0.67 3.93 -1.12
CA LYS A 188 -0.57 5.40 -1.09
C LYS A 188 -1.50 6.04 -0.06
N SER A 189 -2.70 5.50 0.15
CA SER A 189 -3.61 5.97 1.20
C SER A 189 -3.05 5.87 2.63
N TYR A 190 -1.97 5.08 2.80
CA TYR A 190 -1.22 4.90 4.03
C TYR A 190 0.20 5.51 3.96
N LYS A 191 0.44 6.40 2.98
CA LYS A 191 1.75 7.02 2.72
C LYS A 191 2.86 5.99 2.48
N LYS A 192 2.52 4.85 1.88
CA LYS A 192 3.46 3.79 1.53
C LYS A 192 3.84 3.89 0.05
N ARG A 193 5.12 3.67 -0.23
CA ARG A 193 5.63 3.59 -1.60
C ARG A 193 5.13 2.31 -2.30
N PRO A 194 5.17 2.26 -3.64
CA PRO A 194 4.97 1.02 -4.37
C PRO A 194 5.89 -0.09 -3.87
N GLY A 195 5.33 -1.30 -3.70
CA GLY A 195 6.05 -2.44 -3.17
C GLY A 195 5.24 -3.73 -3.16
N PRO A 196 5.85 -4.88 -2.85
CA PRO A 196 5.18 -6.17 -2.88
C PRO A 196 4.08 -6.24 -1.82
N ILE A 197 2.88 -6.66 -2.24
CA ILE A 197 1.84 -7.11 -1.32
C ILE A 197 1.86 -8.63 -1.35
N LEU A 198 2.20 -9.26 -0.23
CA LEU A 198 2.25 -10.69 -0.07
C LEU A 198 0.89 -11.22 0.38
N ALA A 199 0.52 -12.39 -0.14
CA ALA A 199 -0.67 -13.11 0.27
C ALA A 199 -0.37 -14.59 0.48
N GLY A 200 -1.13 -15.22 1.36
CA GLY A 200 -1.24 -16.67 1.42
C GLY A 200 -1.56 -17.27 0.07
N ASN A 201 -0.83 -18.32 -0.32
CA ASN A 201 -1.15 -19.07 -1.52
C ASN A 201 -2.25 -20.10 -1.24
N LYS A 202 -3.42 -19.90 -1.87
CA LYS A 202 -4.56 -20.81 -1.82
C LYS A 202 -4.58 -21.81 -2.99
N ASN A 203 -3.57 -21.81 -3.86
CA ASN A 203 -3.46 -22.80 -4.93
C ASN A 203 -3.30 -24.19 -4.31
N ARG A 204 -4.35 -24.98 -4.44
CA ARG A 204 -4.42 -26.35 -3.91
C ARG A 204 -3.69 -27.29 -4.85
N PHE A 205 -2.39 -27.45 -4.65
CA PHE A 205 -1.61 -28.49 -5.31
C PHE A 205 -1.52 -29.73 -4.41
N GLY A 206 -1.74 -30.91 -4.98
CA GLY A 206 -1.63 -32.22 -4.31
C GLY A 206 -2.65 -32.51 -3.21
N ASN A 207 -2.35 -33.53 -2.40
CA ASN A 207 -3.17 -34.00 -1.28
C ASN A 207 -3.28 -32.95 -0.15
N SER A 208 -4.13 -33.22 0.86
CA SER A 208 -4.37 -32.32 2.00
C SER A 208 -3.09 -31.87 2.71
N LYS A 209 -2.09 -32.75 2.83
CA LYS A 209 -0.79 -32.43 3.46
C LYS A 209 0.02 -31.41 2.64
N ILE A 210 0.08 -31.50 1.29
CA ILE A 210 0.71 -30.46 0.44
C ILE A 210 -0.06 -29.13 0.52
N ARG A 211 -1.39 -29.17 0.58
CA ARG A 211 -2.21 -27.94 0.70
C ARG A 211 -1.84 -27.14 1.96
N ASN A 212 -1.48 -27.83 3.04
CA ASN A 212 -1.01 -27.19 4.28
C ASN A 212 0.38 -26.52 4.12
N THR A 213 1.19 -26.89 3.12
CA THR A 213 2.55 -26.35 2.88
C THR A 213 2.61 -25.03 2.09
N GLY A 214 1.49 -24.32 1.87
CA GLY A 214 1.46 -23.09 1.07
C GLY A 214 2.61 -22.10 1.37
N LEU A 215 3.03 -21.29 0.43
CA LEU A 215 4.02 -20.24 0.71
C LEU A 215 3.41 -18.89 0.36
N SER A 216 4.06 -17.80 0.73
CA SER A 216 3.59 -16.48 0.31
C SER A 216 3.68 -16.37 -1.19
N ARG A 217 2.76 -15.63 -1.80
CA ARG A 217 2.82 -15.23 -3.20
C ARG A 217 2.71 -13.71 -3.30
N VAL A 218 3.23 -13.12 -4.37
CA VAL A 218 3.07 -11.70 -4.62
C VAL A 218 1.74 -11.43 -5.30
N LEU A 219 0.95 -10.50 -4.76
CA LEU A 219 -0.14 -9.87 -5.48
C LEU A 219 0.50 -8.84 -6.42
N ASN A 220 0.42 -9.09 -7.74
CA ASN A 220 0.91 -8.16 -8.76
C ASN A 220 -0.02 -6.95 -8.90
N SER A 221 -0.19 -6.20 -7.83
CA SER A 221 -1.05 -5.01 -7.76
C SER A 221 -0.44 -3.87 -6.94
N GLY A 222 0.70 -4.07 -6.28
CA GLY A 222 1.36 -3.07 -5.43
C GLY A 222 2.20 -2.02 -6.17
N GLY A 223 2.09 -1.93 -7.50
CA GLY A 223 2.78 -0.93 -8.32
C GLY A 223 4.21 -1.30 -8.75
N LEU A 224 4.54 -2.59 -8.76
CA LEU A 224 5.82 -3.08 -9.28
C LEU A 224 5.71 -3.48 -10.76
N ASP A 225 6.68 -3.02 -11.54
CA ASP A 225 6.88 -3.42 -12.93
C ASP A 225 7.93 -4.54 -13.00
N PHE A 226 7.49 -5.78 -13.18
CA PHE A 226 8.38 -6.94 -13.24
C PHE A 226 9.17 -7.06 -14.54
N THR A 227 9.05 -6.14 -15.51
CA THR A 227 10.05 -6.07 -16.59
C THR A 227 11.39 -5.51 -16.11
N LYS A 228 11.40 -4.84 -14.94
CA LYS A 228 12.58 -4.24 -14.32
C LYS A 228 13.22 -5.20 -13.31
N ASN A 229 14.51 -5.50 -13.47
CA ASN A 229 15.26 -6.39 -12.55
C ASN A 229 15.24 -5.90 -11.09
N VAL A 230 15.27 -4.58 -10.87
CA VAL A 230 15.20 -3.96 -9.53
C VAL A 230 13.91 -4.37 -8.80
N HIS A 231 12.77 -4.33 -9.48
CA HIS A 231 11.48 -4.72 -8.92
C HIS A 231 11.36 -6.23 -8.68
N LYS A 232 11.92 -7.04 -9.59
CA LYS A 232 12.04 -8.48 -9.38
C LYS A 232 12.80 -8.80 -8.10
N GLU A 233 13.92 -8.12 -7.88
CA GLU A 233 14.74 -8.30 -6.67
C GLU A 233 13.97 -7.96 -5.39
N ILE A 234 13.23 -6.85 -5.38
CA ILE A 234 12.37 -6.43 -4.27
C ILE A 234 11.29 -7.48 -3.97
N ALA A 235 10.60 -7.98 -5.00
CA ALA A 235 9.58 -9.01 -4.86
C ALA A 235 10.14 -10.33 -4.29
N LEU A 236 11.30 -10.76 -4.77
CA LEU A 236 11.97 -11.97 -4.29
C LEU A 236 12.45 -11.82 -2.84
N LYS A 237 12.97 -10.66 -2.43
CA LYS A 237 13.33 -10.37 -1.02
C LYS A 237 12.13 -10.50 -0.10
N ALA A 238 11.00 -9.92 -0.50
CA ALA A 238 9.75 -10.01 0.25
C ALA A 238 9.29 -11.47 0.41
N LEU A 239 9.31 -12.25 -0.68
CA LEU A 239 8.97 -13.67 -0.65
C LEU A 239 9.92 -14.48 0.23
N ASP A 240 11.23 -14.24 0.13
CA ASP A 240 12.24 -14.94 0.93
C ASP A 240 11.99 -14.77 2.44
N LYS A 241 11.65 -13.54 2.84
CA LYS A 241 11.38 -13.16 4.23
C LYS A 241 10.11 -13.82 4.76
N ALA A 242 9.01 -13.75 4.01
CA ALA A 242 7.75 -14.36 4.43
C ALA A 242 7.81 -15.89 4.41
N ASN A 243 8.45 -16.49 3.40
CA ASN A 243 8.62 -17.94 3.31
C ASN A 243 9.51 -18.47 4.43
N TYR A 244 10.58 -17.78 4.80
CA TYR A 244 11.37 -18.12 6.00
C TYR A 244 10.50 -18.18 7.25
N GLY A 245 9.67 -17.15 7.47
CA GLY A 245 8.74 -17.12 8.61
C GLY A 245 7.80 -18.33 8.66
N TYR A 246 7.23 -18.72 7.51
CA TYR A 246 6.34 -19.89 7.42
C TYR A 246 7.04 -21.24 7.54
N LEU A 247 8.29 -21.34 7.10
CA LEU A 247 9.07 -22.58 7.15
C LEU A 247 9.70 -22.81 8.53
N TYR A 248 10.04 -21.74 9.25
CA TYR A 248 10.75 -21.79 10.53
C TYR A 248 10.07 -22.72 11.55
N PHE A 249 8.77 -22.59 11.75
CA PHE A 249 8.04 -23.43 12.71
C PHE A 249 7.81 -24.84 12.18
N ARG A 250 7.70 -25.03 10.86
CA ARG A 250 7.39 -26.34 10.27
C ARG A 250 8.55 -27.32 10.29
N ASN A 251 9.79 -26.84 10.31
CA ASN A 251 10.95 -27.70 10.51
C ASN A 251 10.88 -28.45 11.87
N ASN A 252 10.06 -27.97 12.82
CA ASN A 252 10.17 -28.37 14.23
C ASN A 252 8.98 -29.19 14.74
N LEU A 253 8.03 -29.57 13.86
CA LEU A 253 6.71 -30.04 14.26
C LEU A 253 6.37 -31.46 13.77
N GLU A 254 7.38 -32.30 13.49
CA GLU A 254 7.15 -33.60 12.85
C GLU A 254 6.43 -34.65 13.72
N GLU A 255 6.49 -34.57 15.05
CA GLU A 255 5.84 -35.59 15.92
C GLU A 255 4.52 -35.15 16.56
N PHE A 256 4.25 -33.84 16.68
CA PHE A 256 3.22 -33.37 17.63
C PHE A 256 1.89 -32.96 16.99
N TRP A 257 1.75 -32.95 15.65
CA TRP A 257 0.65 -32.25 14.97
C TRP A 257 -0.01 -33.00 13.80
N GLU A 258 0.13 -34.33 13.69
CA GLU A 258 -0.66 -35.09 12.70
C GLU A 258 -2.18 -35.04 12.98
N GLU A 259 -2.61 -34.70 14.21
CA GLU A 259 -4.02 -34.66 14.60
C GLU A 259 -4.68 -33.27 14.60
N ILE A 260 -3.93 -32.16 14.71
CA ILE A 260 -4.55 -30.83 14.83
C ILE A 260 -4.34 -30.03 13.53
N ASN A 261 -5.23 -30.26 12.58
CA ASN A 261 -5.40 -29.48 11.36
C ASN A 261 -5.89 -28.03 11.60
N GLU A 262 -6.00 -27.59 12.87
CA GLU A 262 -6.77 -26.42 13.30
C GLU A 262 -5.94 -25.24 13.84
N ILE A 263 -4.60 -25.29 13.92
CA ILE A 263 -3.85 -24.09 14.36
C ILE A 263 -3.93 -23.02 13.28
N THR A 264 -4.67 -21.97 13.61
CA THR A 264 -4.97 -20.86 12.71
C THR A 264 -4.04 -19.66 12.91
N ASN A 265 -3.17 -19.62 13.94
CA ASN A 265 -2.44 -18.42 14.33
C ASN A 265 -0.92 -18.57 14.55
N LEU A 266 -0.23 -19.43 13.79
CA LEU A 266 1.23 -19.59 13.92
C LEU A 266 1.95 -18.21 13.89
N PRO A 267 2.66 -17.82 14.97
CA PRO A 267 3.36 -16.54 15.02
C PRO A 267 4.50 -16.51 14.02
N LEU A 268 5.02 -15.32 13.68
CA LEU A 268 6.28 -15.20 12.95
C LEU A 268 7.47 -15.32 13.92
N PRO A 269 8.61 -15.90 13.51
CA PRO A 269 9.72 -16.12 14.41
C PRO A 269 10.40 -14.80 14.78
N GLU A 270 10.79 -14.64 16.05
CA GLU A 270 11.53 -13.46 16.52
C GLU A 270 12.79 -13.18 15.71
N LYS A 271 13.45 -14.24 15.22
CA LYS A 271 14.63 -14.15 14.33
C LYS A 271 14.39 -13.30 13.08
N LEU A 272 13.14 -13.17 12.61
CA LEU A 272 12.76 -12.32 11.47
C LEU A 272 12.89 -10.82 11.76
N PHE A 273 12.91 -10.45 13.04
CA PHE A 273 12.81 -9.08 13.52
C PHE A 273 13.99 -8.63 14.39
N LEU A 274 15.10 -9.38 14.45
CA LEU A 274 16.27 -9.06 15.29
C LEU A 274 16.75 -7.61 15.12
N ASP A 275 16.73 -7.11 13.89
CA ASP A 275 17.12 -5.73 13.55
C ASP A 275 15.90 -4.81 13.27
N ASP A 276 14.70 -5.21 13.67
CA ASP A 276 13.46 -4.47 13.44
C ASP A 276 12.51 -4.53 14.64
N LYS A 277 12.94 -3.95 15.77
CA LYS A 277 12.16 -3.87 17.01
C LYS A 277 10.79 -3.21 16.80
N ILE A 278 10.71 -2.21 15.92
CA ILE A 278 9.44 -1.55 15.57
C ILE A 278 8.54 -2.55 14.86
N GLY A 279 9.04 -3.24 13.82
CA GLY A 279 8.29 -4.27 13.11
C GLY A 279 7.81 -5.40 14.03
N TYR A 280 8.65 -5.84 14.99
CA TYR A 280 8.28 -6.84 15.99
C TYR A 280 7.08 -6.41 16.84
N LYS A 281 7.14 -5.19 17.39
CA LYS A 281 6.05 -4.62 18.21
C LYS A 281 4.78 -4.40 17.39
N THR A 282 4.90 -3.82 16.20
CA THR A 282 3.75 -3.58 15.31
C THR A 282 3.08 -4.89 14.88
N MET A 283 3.86 -5.91 14.52
CA MET A 283 3.32 -7.23 14.19
C MET A 283 2.63 -7.86 15.40
N GLY A 284 3.27 -7.85 16.56
CA GLY A 284 2.70 -8.38 17.80
C GLY A 284 1.40 -7.69 18.18
N ALA A 285 1.34 -6.35 18.10
CA ALA A 285 0.14 -5.58 18.41
C ALA A 285 -1.02 -5.93 17.47
N PHE A 286 -0.74 -6.02 16.17
CA PHE A 286 -1.72 -6.43 15.17
C PHE A 286 -2.28 -7.83 15.47
N GLU A 287 -1.41 -8.81 15.73
CA GLU A 287 -1.82 -10.19 16.03
C GLU A 287 -2.60 -10.27 17.36
N ALA A 288 -2.15 -9.56 18.39
CA ALA A 288 -2.81 -9.51 19.69
C ALA A 288 -4.22 -8.90 19.61
N ILE A 289 -4.42 -7.84 18.83
CA ILE A 289 -5.75 -7.24 18.61
C ILE A 289 -6.67 -8.22 17.87
N LEU A 290 -6.16 -8.93 16.86
CA LEU A 290 -6.96 -9.95 16.17
C LEU A 290 -7.33 -11.11 17.08
N ILE A 291 -6.41 -11.61 17.88
CA ILE A 291 -6.72 -12.65 18.88
C ILE A 291 -7.77 -12.10 19.85
N ALA A 292 -7.52 -10.94 20.47
CA ALA A 292 -8.39 -10.33 21.48
C ALA A 292 -9.81 -9.96 20.98
N SER A 293 -9.99 -9.84 19.67
CA SER A 293 -11.28 -9.60 19.01
C SER A 293 -11.97 -10.86 18.46
N ALA A 294 -11.44 -12.05 18.78
CA ALA A 294 -11.85 -13.34 18.22
C ALA A 294 -11.76 -13.38 16.68
N GLY A 295 -10.80 -12.66 16.12
CA GLY A 295 -10.51 -12.50 14.69
C GLY A 295 -9.40 -13.43 14.17
N VAL A 296 -9.21 -14.57 14.81
CA VAL A 296 -8.12 -15.53 14.57
C VAL A 296 -8.05 -16.05 13.11
N PRO A 297 -9.16 -16.28 12.39
CA PRO A 297 -9.11 -16.67 10.98
C PRO A 297 -8.26 -15.75 10.07
N GLY A 298 -8.17 -14.46 10.39
CA GLY A 298 -7.31 -13.50 9.67
C GLY A 298 -5.81 -13.74 9.87
N LEU A 299 -5.42 -14.46 10.92
CA LEU A 299 -4.05 -14.88 11.20
C LEU A 299 -3.69 -16.21 10.54
N THR A 300 -4.63 -16.85 9.85
CA THR A 300 -4.31 -18.05 9.09
C THR A 300 -3.35 -17.70 7.97
N LYS A 301 -2.49 -18.66 7.64
CA LYS A 301 -1.59 -18.55 6.49
C LYS A 301 -2.30 -18.20 5.18
N ALA A 302 -3.53 -18.68 4.99
CA ALA A 302 -4.32 -18.41 3.78
C ALA A 302 -4.84 -16.96 3.74
N GLU A 303 -5.11 -16.35 4.90
CA GLU A 303 -5.65 -14.98 5.00
C GLU A 303 -4.59 -13.92 5.30
N ARG A 304 -3.48 -14.26 5.96
CA ARG A 304 -2.36 -13.35 6.22
C ARG A 304 -1.94 -12.61 4.95
N ARG A 305 -1.83 -11.30 5.08
CA ARG A 305 -1.34 -10.39 4.06
C ARG A 305 -0.26 -9.51 4.66
N PHE A 306 0.74 -9.19 3.86
CA PHE A 306 1.79 -8.26 4.25
C PHE A 306 2.05 -7.27 3.13
N TYR A 307 2.29 -6.01 3.46
CA TYR A 307 3.08 -5.13 2.62
C TYR A 307 4.54 -5.32 3.00
N TYR A 308 5.42 -5.47 2.02
CA TYR A 308 6.86 -5.42 2.26
C TYR A 308 7.38 -4.02 1.98
N ASN A 309 7.91 -3.38 3.01
CA ASN A 309 8.55 -2.08 2.92
C ASN A 309 10.05 -2.27 2.59
N PRO A 310 10.49 -1.97 1.35
CA PRO A 310 11.86 -2.22 0.92
C PRO A 310 12.88 -1.27 1.55
N ILE A 311 12.47 -0.06 1.94
CA ILE A 311 13.35 0.93 2.58
C ILE A 311 13.79 0.42 3.96
N TYR A 312 12.83 -0.04 4.76
CA TYR A 312 13.08 -0.52 6.13
C TYR A 312 13.38 -2.01 6.22
N ASP A 313 13.28 -2.76 5.11
CA ASP A 313 13.28 -4.23 5.11
C ASP A 313 12.29 -4.76 6.18
N ARG A 314 11.01 -4.40 6.04
CA ARG A 314 9.96 -4.69 7.03
C ARG A 314 8.75 -5.35 6.40
N LEU A 315 8.20 -6.37 7.06
CA LEU A 315 6.86 -6.88 6.76
C LEU A 315 5.85 -6.14 7.64
N GLU A 316 4.96 -5.39 7.01
CA GLU A 316 3.87 -4.68 7.66
C GLU A 316 2.56 -5.47 7.45
N PRO A 317 1.84 -5.85 8.52
CA PRO A 317 0.62 -6.64 8.38
C PRO A 317 -0.51 -5.84 7.74
N ILE A 318 -1.30 -6.52 6.90
CA ILE A 318 -2.53 -5.97 6.32
C ILE A 318 -3.72 -6.79 6.83
N TYR A 319 -4.72 -6.12 7.40
CA TYR A 319 -5.97 -6.75 7.82
C TYR A 319 -6.73 -7.32 6.62
N TYR A 320 -7.13 -8.59 6.71
CA TYR A 320 -8.00 -9.23 5.74
C TYR A 320 -8.73 -10.43 6.35
N ASP A 321 -10.05 -10.49 6.19
CA ASP A 321 -10.87 -11.68 6.46
C ASP A 321 -10.71 -12.25 7.89
N GLY A 322 -10.80 -11.36 8.88
CA GLY A 322 -10.62 -11.72 10.28
C GLY A 322 -11.77 -12.53 10.86
N MET A 323 -12.97 -12.43 10.30
CA MET A 323 -14.20 -13.02 10.85
C MET A 323 -14.43 -12.65 12.33
N VAL A 324 -14.16 -11.39 12.67
CA VAL A 324 -14.32 -10.83 14.02
C VAL A 324 -15.75 -10.97 14.52
N LYS A 325 -15.89 -11.16 15.84
CA LYS A 325 -17.18 -11.34 16.52
C LYS A 325 -17.35 -10.45 17.75
N ILE A 326 -16.47 -9.47 17.95
CA ILE A 326 -16.42 -8.64 19.17
C ILE A 326 -17.71 -7.86 19.47
N LEU A 327 -18.53 -7.54 18.46
CA LEU A 327 -19.83 -6.90 18.65
C LEU A 327 -20.95 -7.91 18.94
N ASN A 328 -20.72 -9.22 18.78
CA ASN A 328 -21.73 -10.24 19.08
C ASN A 328 -21.91 -10.44 20.59
N ILE A 329 -21.03 -9.86 21.42
CA ILE A 329 -21.15 -9.83 22.90
C ILE A 329 -22.50 -9.30 23.39
N PHE A 330 -23.19 -8.49 22.58
CA PHE A 330 -24.49 -7.93 22.98
C PHE A 330 -25.63 -8.95 22.96
N ASN A 331 -25.40 -10.14 22.39
CA ASN A 331 -26.42 -11.19 22.25
C ASN A 331 -26.12 -12.45 23.09
N ASN A 332 -24.91 -12.62 23.62
CA ASN A 332 -24.51 -13.76 24.46
C ASN A 332 -23.35 -13.37 25.40
N ASP A 333 -23.45 -13.66 26.69
CA ASP A 333 -22.45 -13.35 27.74
C ASP A 333 -21.14 -14.17 27.64
N LYS A 334 -20.93 -14.95 26.57
CA LYS A 334 -19.79 -15.89 26.44
C LYS A 334 -18.93 -15.64 25.20
N LEU A 335 -18.30 -14.48 25.13
CA LEU A 335 -17.05 -14.33 24.35
C LEU A 335 -15.87 -14.46 25.30
N THR A 336 -15.77 -15.60 25.97
CA THR A 336 -14.57 -15.94 26.73
C THR A 336 -13.55 -16.52 25.78
N ILE A 337 -12.65 -15.68 25.28
CA ILE A 337 -11.38 -16.07 24.63
C ILE A 337 -10.60 -17.08 25.49
N ALA A 338 -10.89 -17.17 26.79
CA ALA A 338 -10.33 -18.17 27.70
C ALA A 338 -10.52 -19.63 27.25
N GLU A 339 -11.60 -19.95 26.53
CA GLU A 339 -11.80 -21.30 25.97
C GLU A 339 -10.97 -21.50 24.68
N GLU A 340 -10.94 -20.51 23.78
CA GLU A 340 -10.12 -20.55 22.55
C GLU A 340 -8.60 -20.56 22.85
N LEU A 341 -8.16 -19.82 23.87
CA LEU A 341 -6.76 -19.77 24.34
C LEU A 341 -6.26 -21.13 24.85
N ARG A 342 -7.17 -21.99 25.32
CA ARG A 342 -6.80 -23.28 25.93
C ARG A 342 -6.68 -24.42 24.92
N THR A 343 -7.32 -24.33 23.76
CA THR A 343 -7.46 -25.48 22.85
C THR A 343 -6.88 -25.28 21.45
N THR A 344 -6.75 -24.04 20.94
CA THR A 344 -6.40 -23.83 19.50
C THR A 344 -5.40 -22.71 19.22
N LEU A 345 -5.09 -21.85 20.20
CA LEU A 345 -4.22 -20.68 20.00
C LEU A 345 -2.79 -20.90 20.48
N ILE A 346 -1.84 -20.61 19.61
CA ILE A 346 -0.43 -20.53 20.00
C ILE A 346 -0.11 -19.14 20.55
N ILE A 347 0.30 -19.05 21.82
CA ILE A 347 0.77 -17.81 22.44
C ILE A 347 2.28 -17.84 22.59
N SER A 348 2.95 -16.80 22.08
CA SER A 348 4.40 -16.61 22.14
C SER A 348 4.73 -15.20 22.64
N GLU A 349 6.01 -14.92 22.86
CA GLU A 349 6.47 -13.63 23.39
C GLU A 349 6.04 -12.43 22.52
N ILE A 350 5.97 -12.58 21.19
CA ILE A 350 5.51 -11.51 20.30
C ILE A 350 4.07 -11.09 20.61
N HIS A 351 3.20 -12.04 20.99
CA HIS A 351 1.82 -11.75 21.34
C HIS A 351 1.71 -11.04 22.70
N LYS A 352 2.58 -11.38 23.67
CA LYS A 352 2.59 -10.70 24.98
C LYS A 352 3.07 -9.26 24.88
N ILE A 353 4.20 -9.05 24.20
CA ILE A 353 4.75 -7.73 23.91
C ILE A 353 3.75 -6.93 23.06
N GLY A 354 3.18 -7.60 22.07
CA GLY A 354 2.10 -7.07 21.24
C GLY A 354 0.89 -6.62 22.03
N ALA A 355 0.45 -7.39 23.03
CA ALA A 355 -0.68 -7.02 23.87
C ALA A 355 -0.41 -5.74 24.67
N ILE A 356 0.82 -5.56 25.17
CA ILE A 356 1.21 -4.31 25.85
C ILE A 356 1.14 -3.12 24.88
N GLU A 357 1.71 -3.28 23.69
CA GLU A 357 1.71 -2.23 22.66
C GLU A 357 0.28 -1.92 22.18
N ALA A 358 -0.56 -2.93 21.95
CA ALA A 358 -1.95 -2.78 21.58
C ALA A 358 -2.75 -1.98 22.62
N ARG A 359 -2.52 -2.22 23.91
CA ARG A 359 -3.17 -1.45 24.98
C ARG A 359 -2.75 0.02 24.98
N LEU A 360 -1.47 0.32 24.72
CA LEU A 360 -0.99 1.70 24.57
C LEU A 360 -1.64 2.40 23.36
N LEU A 361 -1.83 1.68 22.26
CA LEU A 361 -2.54 2.21 21.09
C LEU A 361 -4.02 2.48 21.41
N LEU A 362 -4.69 1.56 22.11
CA LEU A 362 -6.09 1.70 22.51
C LEU A 362 -6.32 2.79 23.55
N SER A 363 -5.38 3.03 24.48
CA SER A 363 -5.52 4.11 25.48
C SER A 363 -5.48 5.50 24.86
N ASN A 364 -4.88 5.64 23.67
CA ASN A 364 -4.83 6.90 22.91
C ASN A 364 -6.00 7.04 21.93
N LEU A 365 -6.92 6.08 21.88
CA LEU A 365 -8.05 6.07 20.95
C LEU A 365 -9.21 6.91 21.50
N ASP A 366 -9.67 7.88 20.70
CA ASP A 366 -10.91 8.61 20.97
C ASP A 366 -12.12 7.78 20.49
N SER A 367 -12.88 7.23 21.44
CA SER A 367 -14.07 6.41 21.18
C SER A 367 -15.19 7.19 20.48
N VAL A 368 -15.30 8.51 20.72
CA VAL A 368 -16.29 9.39 20.09
C VAL A 368 -15.94 9.62 18.63
N ASN A 369 -14.66 9.83 18.32
CA ASN A 369 -14.21 9.96 16.93
C ASN A 369 -14.38 8.63 16.17
N LEU A 370 -14.03 7.50 16.78
CA LEU A 370 -14.30 6.19 16.19
C LEU A 370 -15.79 5.98 15.93
N TYR A 371 -16.66 6.37 16.88
CA TYR A 371 -18.12 6.31 16.70
C TYR A 371 -18.63 7.17 15.54
N LYS A 372 -18.17 8.42 15.45
CA LYS A 372 -18.52 9.32 14.33
C LYS A 372 -18.07 8.73 13.00
N TYR A 373 -16.88 8.15 12.94
CA TYR A 373 -16.38 7.47 11.75
C TYR A 373 -17.22 6.24 11.39
N LEU A 374 -17.57 5.39 12.37
CA LEU A 374 -18.41 4.20 12.17
C LEU A 374 -19.81 4.56 11.64
N LYS A 375 -20.39 5.65 12.15
CA LYS A 375 -21.63 6.23 11.59
C LYS A 375 -21.44 6.71 10.16
N LYS A 376 -20.35 7.43 9.87
CA LYS A 376 -20.02 7.89 8.52
C LYS A 376 -19.94 6.73 7.53
N ILE A 377 -19.32 5.61 7.92
CA ILE A 377 -19.25 4.39 7.10
C ILE A 377 -20.51 3.50 7.16
N ARG A 378 -21.60 4.01 7.76
CA ARG A 378 -22.94 3.42 7.76
C ARG A 378 -23.03 2.03 8.40
N ILE A 379 -22.37 1.85 9.55
CA ILE A 379 -22.47 0.63 10.34
C ILE A 379 -23.93 0.25 10.69
N GLU A 380 -24.81 1.25 10.84
CA GLU A 380 -26.23 1.09 11.15
C GLU A 380 -27.04 0.34 10.07
N TYR A 381 -26.49 0.16 8.86
CA TYR A 381 -27.13 -0.65 7.82
C TYR A 381 -27.23 -2.14 8.19
N PHE A 382 -26.44 -2.58 9.18
CA PHE A 382 -26.30 -3.99 9.53
C PHE A 382 -26.70 -4.33 10.96
N GLY A 383 -27.00 -3.34 11.80
CA GLY A 383 -27.42 -3.58 13.17
C GLY A 383 -27.60 -2.29 13.98
N LYS A 384 -28.23 -2.41 15.15
CA LYS A 384 -28.32 -1.29 16.09
C LYS A 384 -26.94 -1.02 16.67
N PHE A 385 -26.53 0.24 16.66
CA PHE A 385 -25.19 0.64 17.03
C PHE A 385 -25.20 1.94 17.84
N SER A 386 -24.42 1.97 18.93
CA SER A 386 -24.35 3.11 19.85
C SER A 386 -22.92 3.35 20.35
N LEU A 387 -22.64 4.54 20.87
CA LEU A 387 -21.35 4.85 21.50
C LEU A 387 -21.05 3.87 22.66
N LYS A 388 -22.06 3.57 23.48
CA LYS A 388 -21.95 2.60 24.58
C LYS A 388 -21.57 1.19 24.10
N SER A 389 -22.00 0.80 22.89
CA SER A 389 -21.60 -0.46 22.27
C SER A 389 -20.09 -0.46 21.93
N ILE A 390 -19.55 0.64 21.42
CA ILE A 390 -18.11 0.77 21.14
C ILE A 390 -17.31 0.68 22.42
N GLU A 391 -17.67 1.46 23.44
CA GLU A 391 -16.96 1.50 24.71
C GLU A 391 -16.91 0.10 25.35
N ARG A 392 -18.04 -0.63 25.32
CA ARG A 392 -18.07 -2.03 25.78
C ARG A 392 -17.15 -2.94 24.96
N ALA A 393 -17.17 -2.83 23.63
CA ALA A 393 -16.31 -3.64 22.76
C ALA A 393 -14.81 -3.35 23.01
N LEU A 394 -14.45 -2.08 23.22
CA LEU A 394 -13.08 -1.67 23.58
C LEU A 394 -12.67 -2.19 24.96
N ASN A 395 -13.59 -2.19 25.94
CA ASN A 395 -13.32 -2.75 27.26
C ASN A 395 -13.08 -4.26 27.20
N VAL A 396 -13.91 -5.02 26.50
CA VAL A 396 -13.73 -6.46 26.30
C VAL A 396 -12.41 -6.75 25.57
N LEU A 397 -12.07 -5.93 24.57
CA LEU A 397 -10.79 -6.03 23.88
C LEU A 397 -9.61 -5.83 24.85
N ASP A 398 -9.66 -4.80 25.70
CA ASP A 398 -8.62 -4.53 26.71
C ASP A 398 -8.48 -5.69 27.71
N GLU A 399 -9.59 -6.21 28.23
CA GLU A 399 -9.61 -7.37 29.12
C GLU A 399 -8.97 -8.61 28.47
N ASN A 400 -9.27 -8.85 27.20
CA ASN A 400 -8.68 -9.96 26.46
C ASN A 400 -7.18 -9.75 26.18
N LEU A 401 -6.73 -8.52 25.96
CA LEU A 401 -5.31 -8.20 25.86
C LEU A 401 -4.57 -8.44 27.19
N ILE A 402 -5.21 -8.16 28.33
CA ILE A 402 -4.65 -8.51 29.66
C ILE A 402 -4.47 -10.03 29.78
N LYS A 403 -5.46 -10.82 29.33
CA LYS A 403 -5.35 -12.29 29.32
C LYS A 403 -4.19 -12.76 28.45
N ILE A 404 -4.02 -12.21 27.25
CA ILE A 404 -2.92 -12.56 26.34
C ILE A 404 -1.57 -12.21 26.96
N LYS A 405 -1.42 -11.01 27.54
CA LYS A 405 -0.21 -10.57 28.23
C LYS A 405 0.21 -11.57 29.32
N ASN A 406 -0.76 -12.06 30.09
CA ASN A 406 -0.52 -12.94 31.25
C ASN A 406 -0.59 -14.44 30.91
N ALA A 407 -0.91 -14.81 29.67
CA ALA A 407 -1.06 -16.21 29.27
C ALA A 407 0.26 -16.98 29.38
N GLU A 408 0.18 -18.28 29.63
CA GLU A 408 1.36 -19.14 29.55
C GLU A 408 1.81 -19.27 28.10
N LEU A 409 3.13 -19.35 27.90
CA LEU A 409 3.68 -19.59 26.58
C LEU A 409 3.44 -21.05 26.19
N THR A 410 2.78 -21.27 25.07
CA THR A 410 2.54 -22.62 24.54
C THR A 410 3.74 -23.16 23.76
N ASN A 411 4.70 -22.29 23.40
CA ASN A 411 5.85 -22.60 22.53
C ASN A 411 7.19 -22.79 23.26
N LYS A 412 7.22 -23.09 24.57
CA LYS A 412 8.46 -23.04 25.38
C LYS A 412 9.62 -23.91 24.87
N ASN A 413 9.39 -24.93 24.03
CA ASN A 413 10.39 -25.95 23.67
C ASN A 413 10.60 -26.20 22.17
N ILE A 414 10.19 -25.28 21.27
CA ILE A 414 10.37 -25.49 19.83
C ILE A 414 11.77 -25.01 19.40
N GLU A 415 12.80 -25.82 19.67
CA GLU A 415 14.13 -25.59 19.07
C GLU A 415 14.09 -25.91 17.56
N PRO A 416 14.79 -25.10 16.73
CA PRO A 416 14.79 -25.32 15.30
C PRO A 416 15.50 -26.64 14.93
N ASN A 417 14.75 -27.60 14.39
CA ASN A 417 15.36 -28.73 13.72
C ASN A 417 16.14 -28.20 12.52
N LYS A 418 17.37 -28.66 12.35
CA LYS A 418 18.27 -28.20 11.28
C LYS A 418 17.88 -28.75 9.89
N LYS A 419 16.88 -29.64 9.80
CA LYS A 419 16.46 -30.24 8.54
C LYS A 419 15.58 -29.28 7.74
N ALA A 420 15.88 -29.14 6.45
CA ALA A 420 15.05 -28.43 5.49
C ALA A 420 13.66 -29.08 5.35
N TYR A 421 12.58 -28.33 5.63
CA TYR A 421 11.21 -28.84 5.72
C TYR A 421 10.83 -29.87 4.64
N PHE A 422 11.04 -29.53 3.37
CA PHE A 422 10.65 -30.35 2.22
C PHE A 422 11.62 -31.50 1.99
N ALA A 423 12.91 -31.33 2.27
CA ALA A 423 13.95 -32.33 2.09
C ALA A 423 13.97 -33.39 3.21
N ASN A 424 12.87 -33.52 3.96
CA ASN A 424 12.72 -34.57 4.95
C ASN A 424 12.26 -35.86 4.27
N ASN A 425 12.94 -36.98 4.56
CA ASN A 425 12.80 -38.25 3.86
C ASN A 425 11.33 -38.73 3.77
N ASN A 426 10.50 -38.42 4.78
CA ASN A 426 9.07 -38.79 4.83
C ASN A 426 8.14 -38.05 3.85
N LEU A 427 8.57 -36.90 3.30
CA LEU A 427 7.80 -36.13 2.31
C LEU A 427 8.18 -36.52 0.87
N SER A 428 9.39 -37.03 0.66
CA SER A 428 9.93 -37.30 -0.67
C SER A 428 9.19 -38.40 -1.43
N ASP A 429 8.82 -39.48 -0.72
CA ASP A 429 8.07 -40.61 -1.29
C ASP A 429 6.61 -40.25 -1.61
N LYS A 430 6.13 -39.08 -1.15
CA LYS A 430 4.71 -38.71 -1.20
C LYS A 430 4.39 -37.70 -2.32
N TYR A 431 5.38 -37.02 -2.89
CA TYR A 431 5.13 -35.84 -3.72
C TYR A 431 6.04 -35.74 -4.94
N ASP A 432 5.45 -35.43 -6.10
CA ASP A 432 6.16 -35.16 -7.35
C ASP A 432 6.12 -33.66 -7.70
N PHE A 433 7.03 -32.89 -7.10
CA PHE A 433 7.31 -31.50 -7.51
C PHE A 433 8.79 -31.14 -7.28
N GLY A 434 9.26 -30.05 -7.90
CA GLY A 434 10.59 -29.49 -7.71
C GLY A 434 10.58 -28.23 -6.85
N LEU A 435 11.73 -27.91 -6.26
CA LEU A 435 11.96 -26.76 -5.40
C LEU A 435 12.86 -25.75 -6.14
N ALA A 436 12.43 -24.50 -6.23
CA ALA A 436 13.18 -23.43 -6.89
C ALA A 436 13.78 -22.45 -5.88
N PHE A 437 15.06 -22.14 -6.11
CA PHE A 437 15.86 -21.20 -5.35
C PHE A 437 16.46 -20.16 -6.28
N GLN A 438 16.26 -18.87 -6.00
CA GLN A 438 16.76 -17.79 -6.85
C GLN A 438 18.23 -17.43 -6.59
N GLU A 439 19.10 -17.64 -7.58
CA GLU A 439 20.52 -17.28 -7.48
C GLU A 439 20.75 -15.81 -7.85
N THR A 440 20.59 -15.46 -9.13
CA THR A 440 20.75 -14.08 -9.65
C THR A 440 19.76 -13.79 -10.77
N ASN A 441 19.09 -12.63 -10.74
CA ASN A 441 18.11 -12.23 -11.75
C ASN A 441 17.07 -13.33 -12.02
N ASN A 442 16.94 -13.77 -13.28
CA ASN A 442 16.03 -14.83 -13.71
C ASN A 442 16.64 -16.25 -13.60
N ILE A 443 17.82 -16.41 -13.00
CA ILE A 443 18.48 -17.71 -12.83
C ILE A 443 18.04 -18.34 -11.51
N PHE A 444 17.48 -19.55 -11.61
CA PHE A 444 17.00 -20.35 -10.48
C PHE A 444 17.70 -21.71 -10.47
N VAL A 445 18.12 -22.13 -9.28
CA VAL A 445 18.48 -23.52 -9.02
C VAL A 445 17.20 -24.28 -8.73
N ILE A 446 16.90 -25.29 -9.55
CA ILE A 446 15.72 -26.13 -9.42
C ILE A 446 16.17 -27.51 -8.98
N CYS A 447 15.73 -27.90 -7.79
CA CYS A 447 16.04 -29.19 -7.20
C CYS A 447 14.83 -30.12 -7.20
N ASP A 448 15.07 -31.42 -7.12
CA ASP A 448 14.08 -32.34 -6.56
C ASP A 448 13.86 -32.06 -5.06
N ILE A 449 12.83 -32.68 -4.47
CA ILE A 449 12.44 -32.45 -3.08
C ILE A 449 13.56 -32.82 -2.10
N ASN A 450 14.32 -33.86 -2.41
CA ASN A 450 15.44 -34.34 -1.62
C ASN A 450 16.71 -33.48 -1.75
N LEU A 451 16.69 -32.49 -2.65
CA LEU A 451 17.86 -31.65 -2.93
C LEU A 451 19.07 -32.45 -3.44
N ILE A 452 18.83 -33.62 -4.05
CA ILE A 452 19.86 -34.49 -4.62
C ILE A 452 20.19 -34.00 -6.02
N ASN A 453 19.17 -33.79 -6.85
CA ASN A 453 19.33 -33.40 -8.24
C ASN A 453 18.92 -31.93 -8.40
N CYS A 454 19.90 -31.05 -8.57
CA CYS A 454 19.71 -29.61 -8.71
C CYS A 454 20.29 -29.10 -10.04
N GLU A 455 19.48 -28.39 -10.82
CA GLU A 455 19.88 -27.82 -12.11
C GLU A 455 19.64 -26.30 -12.15
N LYS A 456 20.58 -25.55 -12.73
CA LYS A 456 20.38 -24.13 -13.02
C LYS A 456 19.48 -23.97 -14.23
N ASN A 457 18.45 -23.16 -14.08
CA ASN A 457 17.45 -22.86 -15.10
C ASN A 457 17.25 -21.36 -15.20
N THR A 458 17.26 -20.82 -16.41
CA THR A 458 16.91 -19.43 -16.66
C THR A 458 15.44 -19.34 -17.02
N LEU A 459 14.64 -18.68 -16.18
CA LEU A 459 13.22 -18.50 -16.43
C LEU A 459 12.99 -17.35 -17.41
N ASN A 460 12.06 -17.54 -18.36
CA ASN A 460 11.54 -16.42 -19.14
C ASN A 460 10.64 -15.52 -18.26
N GLU A 461 10.24 -14.35 -18.77
CA GLU A 461 9.42 -13.39 -18.02
C GLU A 461 8.07 -13.95 -17.57
N ASN A 462 7.44 -14.80 -18.37
CA ASN A 462 6.16 -15.40 -18.03
C ASN A 462 6.31 -16.39 -16.86
N ASP A 463 7.32 -17.26 -16.92
CA ASP A 463 7.59 -18.22 -15.86
C ASP A 463 8.09 -17.54 -14.59
N PHE A 464 8.90 -16.49 -14.71
CA PHE A 464 9.27 -15.64 -13.58
C PHE A 464 8.02 -15.04 -12.91
N ASN A 465 7.14 -14.39 -13.70
CA ASN A 465 5.93 -13.79 -13.17
C ASN A 465 5.02 -14.83 -12.51
N ARG A 466 4.86 -16.01 -13.12
CA ARG A 466 4.06 -17.10 -12.56
C ARG A 466 4.69 -17.66 -11.28
N ILE A 467 6.01 -17.85 -11.23
CA ILE A 467 6.67 -18.42 -10.04
C ILE A 467 6.58 -17.48 -8.83
N ILE A 468 6.57 -16.15 -9.02
CA ILE A 468 6.40 -15.23 -7.88
C ILE A 468 4.92 -14.99 -7.51
N THR A 469 4.01 -14.93 -8.48
CA THR A 469 2.59 -14.58 -8.25
C THR A 469 1.69 -15.78 -7.91
N SER A 470 2.06 -16.97 -8.40
CA SER A 470 1.34 -18.23 -8.20
C SER A 470 2.13 -19.24 -7.39
N GLN A 471 3.43 -18.99 -7.14
CA GLN A 471 4.40 -19.89 -6.50
C GLN A 471 4.61 -21.22 -7.22
N ILE A 472 3.98 -21.45 -8.37
CA ILE A 472 4.04 -22.73 -9.07
C ILE A 472 4.13 -22.45 -10.56
N ILE A 473 5.11 -23.10 -11.19
CA ILE A 473 5.25 -23.20 -12.64
C ILE A 473 5.36 -24.68 -13.02
N GLU A 474 5.33 -24.95 -14.32
CA GLU A 474 5.55 -26.27 -14.87
C GLU A 474 6.74 -26.19 -15.82
N LEU A 475 7.76 -27.01 -15.59
CA LEU A 475 8.98 -27.06 -16.36
C LEU A 475 9.26 -28.50 -16.74
N LYS A 476 9.36 -28.78 -18.04
CA LYS A 476 9.58 -30.14 -18.58
C LYS A 476 8.58 -31.17 -18.01
N GLY A 477 7.31 -30.81 -17.87
CA GLY A 477 6.25 -31.67 -17.31
C GLY A 477 6.27 -31.82 -15.77
N LYS A 478 7.25 -31.22 -15.07
CA LYS A 478 7.34 -31.24 -13.61
C LYS A 478 6.90 -29.91 -13.02
N LYS A 479 6.05 -29.96 -11.99
CA LYS A 479 5.65 -28.75 -11.25
C LYS A 479 6.79 -28.30 -10.35
N VAL A 480 7.06 -27.00 -10.33
CA VAL A 480 8.16 -26.41 -9.54
C VAL A 480 7.63 -25.26 -8.69
N ARG A 481 8.06 -25.20 -7.43
CA ARG A 481 7.66 -24.16 -6.47
C ARG A 481 8.82 -23.32 -5.98
N PHE A 482 8.66 -22.00 -5.94
CA PHE A 482 9.61 -21.12 -5.28
C PHE A 482 9.61 -21.34 -3.77
N VAL A 483 10.79 -21.52 -3.17
CA VAL A 483 10.93 -21.77 -1.73
C VAL A 483 11.60 -20.57 -1.06
N ARG A 484 12.83 -20.26 -1.45
CA ARG A 484 13.72 -19.24 -0.85
C ARG A 484 14.61 -18.66 -1.94
N LYS A 485 15.33 -17.56 -1.70
CA LYS A 485 16.35 -17.07 -2.64
C LYS A 485 17.54 -18.03 -2.69
N ASN A 486 18.15 -18.39 -1.57
CA ASN A 486 19.37 -19.19 -1.59
C ASN A 486 19.16 -20.64 -1.09
N LEU A 487 19.65 -21.64 -1.86
CA LEU A 487 19.57 -23.06 -1.49
C LEU A 487 20.30 -23.34 -0.17
N ASN A 488 21.53 -22.85 0.01
CA ASN A 488 22.28 -23.05 1.25
C ASN A 488 21.56 -22.39 2.43
N ALA A 489 20.99 -21.20 2.26
CA ALA A 489 20.21 -20.54 3.30
C ALA A 489 18.92 -21.31 3.66
N TYR A 490 18.35 -22.06 2.71
CA TYR A 490 17.23 -22.96 2.98
C TYR A 490 17.69 -24.20 3.75
N VAL A 491 18.74 -24.88 3.28
CA VAL A 491 19.30 -26.09 3.91
C VAL A 491 19.72 -25.82 5.36
N HIS A 492 20.37 -24.68 5.62
CA HIS A 492 20.88 -24.32 6.95
C HIS A 492 19.88 -23.50 7.77
N ASN A 493 18.64 -23.30 7.28
CA ASN A 493 17.62 -22.46 7.89
C ASN A 493 18.16 -21.07 8.33
N SER A 494 18.99 -20.47 7.49
CA SER A 494 19.63 -19.18 7.77
C SER A 494 18.65 -18.02 7.60
N ASN A 495 18.85 -16.95 8.37
CA ASN A 495 18.02 -15.75 8.24
C ASN A 495 18.12 -15.16 6.81
N PRO A 496 17.04 -14.55 6.29
CA PRO A 496 17.10 -13.73 5.08
C PRO A 496 18.17 -12.64 5.19
N ASN A 497 18.87 -12.35 4.09
CA ASN A 497 19.84 -11.27 4.04
C ASN A 497 19.18 -9.92 4.30
N LYS A 498 19.84 -9.05 5.08
CA LYS A 498 19.39 -7.67 5.35
C LYS A 498 19.31 -6.88 4.03
N SER A 499 18.42 -5.90 3.97
CA SER A 499 18.33 -4.95 2.84
C SER A 499 17.88 -3.57 3.31
N GLY A 500 17.74 -2.62 2.37
CA GLY A 500 17.33 -1.25 2.69
C GLY A 500 18.37 -0.54 3.55
N ILE A 501 17.89 0.37 4.40
CA ILE A 501 18.74 1.18 5.29
C ILE A 501 19.55 0.34 6.29
N LYS A 502 19.17 -0.92 6.53
CA LYS A 502 19.90 -1.83 7.43
C LYS A 502 21.26 -2.26 6.88
N MET A 503 21.50 -2.10 5.57
CA MET A 503 22.80 -2.36 4.95
C MET A 503 23.72 -1.14 4.93
N MET A 504 23.19 0.05 5.23
CA MET A 504 23.92 1.31 5.12
C MET A 504 24.71 1.61 6.39
N LYS A 505 25.79 2.39 6.26
CA LYS A 505 26.43 3.03 7.42
C LYS A 505 25.45 4.02 8.04
N LYS A 506 25.58 4.29 9.33
CA LYS A 506 24.77 5.30 10.02
C LYS A 506 25.60 6.15 10.97
N ILE A 507 25.30 7.44 11.02
CA ILE A 507 25.81 8.39 12.01
C ILE A 507 24.60 8.99 12.73
N LYS A 508 24.63 8.93 14.07
CA LYS A 508 23.64 9.61 14.91
C LYS A 508 24.18 11.01 15.24
N ILE A 509 23.51 12.05 14.75
CA ILE A 509 23.92 13.45 14.98
C ILE A 509 23.52 13.88 16.40
N ASN A 510 22.30 13.52 16.80
CA ASN A 510 21.74 13.74 18.13
C ASN A 510 20.58 12.75 18.36
N ASN A 511 19.81 12.90 19.44
CA ASN A 511 18.66 12.03 19.72
C ASN A 511 17.52 12.16 18.71
N SER A 512 17.53 13.20 17.88
CA SER A 512 16.47 13.57 16.96
C SER A 512 16.80 13.39 15.48
N MET A 513 18.04 13.05 15.12
CA MET A 513 18.50 12.99 13.74
C MET A 513 19.55 11.90 13.52
N ILE A 514 19.31 11.05 12.51
CA ILE A 514 20.20 9.98 12.07
C ILE A 514 20.40 10.11 10.55
N ILE A 515 21.64 9.95 10.11
CA ILE A 515 22.01 9.91 8.69
C ILE A 515 22.46 8.49 8.34
N TYR A 516 21.83 7.90 7.33
CA TYR A 516 22.24 6.64 6.71
C TYR A 516 22.90 6.96 5.37
N PHE A 517 24.00 6.28 5.05
CA PHE A 517 24.77 6.55 3.83
C PHE A 517 25.53 5.31 3.34
N ASP A 518 25.82 5.28 2.05
CA ASP A 518 26.64 4.24 1.45
C ASP A 518 28.12 4.35 1.82
N ASN A 519 28.87 3.27 1.64
CA ASN A 519 30.23 3.14 2.16
C ASN A 519 31.23 4.20 1.69
N GLN A 520 30.97 4.81 0.52
CA GLN A 520 31.89 5.71 -0.17
C GLN A 520 31.57 7.20 0.08
N VAL A 521 30.46 7.54 0.74
CA VAL A 521 30.10 8.95 0.99
C VAL A 521 30.99 9.54 2.09
N GLU A 522 31.51 10.74 1.83
CA GLU A 522 32.21 11.57 2.82
C GLU A 522 31.22 12.52 3.51
N ILE A 523 31.24 12.55 4.85
CA ILE A 523 30.35 13.40 5.64
C ILE A 523 31.18 14.14 6.70
N GLU A 524 31.11 15.48 6.67
CA GLU A 524 31.70 16.37 7.67
C GLU A 524 30.58 17.10 8.44
N ILE A 525 30.66 17.10 9.77
CA ILE A 525 29.63 17.67 10.64
C ILE A 525 30.24 18.79 11.49
N PHE A 526 29.70 19.99 11.34
CA PHE A 526 30.10 21.19 12.07
C PHE A 526 29.00 21.54 13.06
N GLN A 527 29.07 20.96 14.27
CA GLN A 527 28.02 21.09 15.29
C GLN A 527 27.74 22.53 15.70
N ASN A 528 28.78 23.34 15.95
CA ASN A 528 28.64 24.73 16.39
C ASN A 528 27.89 25.60 15.38
N ASN A 529 28.06 25.32 14.10
CA ASN A 529 27.46 26.07 13.00
C ASN A 529 26.19 25.38 12.44
N ARG A 530 25.78 24.25 13.04
CA ARG A 530 24.71 23.36 12.53
C ARG A 530 24.79 23.14 11.02
N MET A 531 25.97 22.74 10.56
CA MET A 531 26.24 22.50 9.14
C MET A 531 26.70 21.06 8.91
N ILE A 532 26.17 20.43 7.85
CA ILE A 532 26.60 19.11 7.39
C ILE A 532 27.02 19.23 5.93
N LYS A 533 28.28 18.86 5.64
CA LYS A 533 28.78 18.72 4.28
C LYS A 533 28.79 17.25 3.89
N ILE A 534 28.28 16.95 2.71
CA ILE A 534 28.14 15.61 2.17
C ILE A 534 28.74 15.62 0.76
N LYS A 535 29.65 14.70 0.49
CA LYS A 535 30.27 14.54 -0.83
C LYS A 535 30.15 13.09 -1.30
N GLN A 536 29.62 12.92 -2.50
CA GLN A 536 29.56 11.60 -3.15
C GLN A 536 30.89 11.27 -3.83
N ASN A 537 31.35 10.04 -3.64
CA ASN A 537 32.52 9.52 -4.34
C ASN A 537 32.14 8.51 -5.43
N SER A 538 30.87 8.11 -5.51
CA SER A 538 30.35 7.22 -6.54
C SER A 538 28.97 7.64 -7.04
N LYS A 539 28.70 7.38 -8.32
CA LYS A 539 27.42 7.67 -8.99
C LYS A 539 26.21 6.87 -8.48
N ASN A 540 26.43 5.90 -7.59
CA ASN A 540 25.41 5.05 -6.98
C ASN A 540 25.28 5.28 -5.47
N ASP A 541 25.92 6.31 -4.92
CA ASP A 541 25.89 6.57 -3.49
C ASP A 541 24.58 7.27 -3.09
N TYR A 542 23.98 6.87 -1.98
CA TYR A 542 22.77 7.48 -1.45
C TYR A 542 22.96 7.94 -0.01
N VAL A 543 22.26 9.02 0.35
CA VAL A 543 22.17 9.52 1.73
C VAL A 543 20.71 9.67 2.12
N ILE A 544 20.36 9.14 3.28
CA ILE A 544 19.02 9.18 3.84
C ILE A 544 19.09 9.81 5.22
N ILE A 545 18.31 10.85 5.43
CA ILE A 545 18.22 11.58 6.68
C ILE A 545 16.86 11.28 7.29
N ILE A 546 16.86 10.77 8.52
CA ILE A 546 15.65 10.47 9.29
C ILE A 546 15.73 11.24 10.61
N GLY A 547 14.72 12.04 10.92
CA GLY A 547 14.68 12.74 12.20
C GLY A 547 13.30 13.19 12.65
N ASN A 548 13.02 13.00 13.94
CA ASN A 548 11.75 13.45 14.53
C ASN A 548 11.71 14.96 14.78
N LYS A 549 12.88 15.63 14.73
CA LYS A 549 13.01 17.09 14.77
C LYS A 549 14.39 17.53 14.28
N ILE A 550 14.47 18.15 13.11
CA ILE A 550 15.71 18.66 12.50
C ILE A 550 15.59 20.18 12.34
N ASN A 551 16.26 20.93 13.22
CA ASN A 551 16.06 22.38 13.34
C ASN A 551 17.31 23.18 12.97
N ASP A 552 17.13 24.16 12.10
CA ASP A 552 18.14 25.18 11.74
C ASP A 552 19.46 24.57 11.25
N TRP A 553 19.40 23.43 10.56
CA TRP A 553 20.56 22.78 9.96
C TRP A 553 20.74 23.21 8.50
N SER A 554 21.99 23.46 8.12
CA SER A 554 22.40 23.70 6.73
C SER A 554 23.06 22.45 6.13
N PHE A 555 22.56 21.99 5.00
CA PHE A 555 23.05 20.83 4.28
C PHE A 555 23.73 21.26 2.99
N TYR A 556 25.01 20.93 2.84
CA TYR A 556 25.77 21.20 1.63
C TYR A 556 26.13 19.89 0.96
N PHE A 557 25.68 19.72 -0.29
CA PHE A 557 25.83 18.49 -1.02
C PHE A 557 26.56 18.68 -2.34
N GLU A 558 27.66 17.96 -2.48
CA GLU A 558 28.41 17.86 -3.73
C GLU A 558 28.26 16.45 -4.30
N GLY A 559 27.56 16.36 -5.43
CA GLY A 559 27.37 15.11 -6.14
C GLY A 559 28.57 14.73 -7.00
N TRP A 560 28.58 13.48 -7.47
CA TRP A 560 29.69 12.92 -8.26
C TRP A 560 29.82 13.55 -9.66
N GLY A 561 28.74 14.12 -10.22
CA GLY A 561 28.71 14.64 -11.59
C GLY A 561 27.42 14.29 -12.35
N LYS A 562 27.42 14.54 -13.66
CA LYS A 562 26.30 14.18 -14.55
C LYS A 562 26.37 12.70 -14.96
N ARG A 563 25.21 12.06 -15.06
CA ARG A 563 25.08 10.64 -15.42
C ARG A 563 23.87 10.39 -16.34
N GLU A 564 24.01 9.46 -17.28
CA GLU A 564 22.87 8.83 -17.96
C GLU A 564 22.15 7.82 -17.04
N LEU A 565 20.83 7.97 -16.95
CA LEU A 565 20.00 7.24 -15.99
C LEU A 565 19.17 6.15 -16.67
N ASP A 566 19.41 4.90 -16.29
CA ASP A 566 18.61 3.76 -16.76
C ASP A 566 17.26 3.63 -16.03
N TYR A 567 17.16 4.15 -14.80
CA TYR A 567 15.95 4.00 -13.99
C TYR A 567 15.81 5.02 -12.83
N LYS A 568 14.55 5.36 -12.48
CA LYS A 568 14.22 6.42 -11.51
C LYS A 568 14.29 6.01 -10.03
N ILE A 569 14.33 4.71 -9.70
CA ILE A 569 14.23 4.21 -8.32
C ILE A 569 15.23 3.08 -8.08
N ASP A 570 15.93 3.08 -6.95
CA ASP A 570 16.88 2.00 -6.62
C ASP A 570 16.21 0.72 -6.08
N LYS A 571 17.02 -0.30 -5.76
CA LYS A 571 16.58 -1.59 -5.18
C LYS A 571 16.02 -1.52 -3.76
N ASN A 572 16.05 -0.33 -3.14
CA ASN A 572 15.47 -0.05 -1.84
C ASN A 572 14.24 0.86 -1.95
N SER A 573 13.76 1.14 -3.16
CA SER A 573 12.68 2.07 -3.48
C SER A 573 12.98 3.54 -3.14
N ILE A 574 14.23 3.98 -3.30
CA ILE A 574 14.70 5.36 -3.09
C ILE A 574 15.16 5.95 -4.43
N GLY A 575 14.72 7.16 -4.74
CA GLY A 575 15.04 7.85 -6.01
C GLY A 575 16.02 9.02 -5.85
N GLY A 576 16.18 9.53 -4.61
CA GLY A 576 16.97 10.72 -4.31
C GLY A 576 18.39 10.43 -3.86
N CYS A 577 19.36 11.18 -4.39
CA CYS A 577 20.75 11.19 -3.90
C CYS A 577 20.79 11.60 -2.42
N ILE A 578 20.04 12.65 -2.06
CA ILE A 578 19.68 12.96 -0.68
C ILE A 578 18.19 12.75 -0.51
N THR A 579 17.81 11.99 0.51
CA THR A 579 16.41 11.76 0.87
C THR A 579 16.16 12.14 2.33
N PHE A 580 15.23 13.07 2.58
CA PHE A 580 14.64 13.26 3.90
C PHE A 580 13.43 12.33 4.02
N LEU A 581 13.53 11.34 4.91
CA LEU A 581 12.57 10.26 5.05
C LEU A 581 11.93 10.29 6.43
N ASP A 582 10.60 10.20 6.49
CA ASP A 582 9.81 10.12 7.74
C ASP A 582 10.27 11.17 8.77
N SER A 583 10.41 12.42 8.33
CA SER A 583 11.10 13.47 9.07
C SER A 583 10.23 14.68 9.38
N PHE A 584 10.55 15.36 10.48
CA PHE A 584 10.07 16.71 10.78
C PHE A 584 11.24 17.69 10.71
N ILE A 585 11.11 18.73 9.88
CA ILE A 585 12.15 19.71 9.59
C ILE A 585 11.68 21.12 9.93
N GLU A 586 12.56 21.95 10.47
CA GLU A 586 12.24 23.33 10.84
C GLU A 586 13.39 24.23 10.42
N ASN A 587 13.10 25.16 9.49
CA ASN A 587 14.01 26.19 8.99
C ASN A 587 15.37 25.65 8.54
N ILE A 588 15.38 24.49 7.88
CA ILE A 588 16.60 23.96 7.28
C ILE A 588 16.96 24.72 6.00
N SER A 589 18.24 24.70 5.63
CA SER A 589 18.73 25.21 4.35
C SER A 589 19.46 24.11 3.59
N ILE A 590 19.27 24.03 2.28
CA ILE A 590 19.89 22.98 1.47
C ILE A 590 20.55 23.59 0.24
N PHE A 591 21.82 23.26 0.04
CA PHE A 591 22.59 23.55 -1.16
C PHE A 591 23.03 22.22 -1.79
N ALA A 592 22.73 22.00 -3.07
CA ALA A 592 23.11 20.80 -3.80
C ALA A 592 23.67 21.13 -5.19
N LYS A 593 24.79 20.50 -5.58
CA LYS A 593 25.43 20.76 -6.88
C LYS A 593 25.97 19.49 -7.54
N ASN A 594 25.79 19.39 -8.88
CA ASN A 594 26.32 18.33 -9.75
C ASN A 594 25.79 16.93 -9.41
N ILE A 595 24.46 16.76 -9.42
CA ILE A 595 23.82 15.57 -8.83
C ILE A 595 23.50 14.49 -9.90
N PRO A 596 23.98 13.25 -9.72
CA PRO A 596 23.81 12.17 -10.71
C PRO A 596 22.47 11.43 -10.62
N CYS A 597 21.74 11.52 -9.51
CA CYS A 597 20.56 10.68 -9.26
C CYS A 597 19.31 11.12 -10.05
N PRO A 598 18.30 10.22 -10.15
CA PRO A 598 16.99 10.55 -10.69
C PRO A 598 16.34 11.77 -10.04
N ASN A 599 16.46 11.87 -8.71
CA ASN A 599 16.06 13.04 -7.95
C ASN A 599 17.29 13.60 -7.23
N ALA A 600 17.53 14.91 -7.30
CA ALA A 600 18.65 15.50 -6.57
C ALA A 600 18.39 15.49 -5.06
N ILE A 601 17.23 16.04 -4.66
CA ILE A 601 16.71 16.01 -3.29
C ILE A 601 15.32 15.40 -3.31
N HIS A 602 15.05 14.48 -2.39
CA HIS A 602 13.75 13.83 -2.25
C HIS A 602 13.21 13.93 -0.83
N PHE A 603 12.00 14.43 -0.66
CA PHE A 603 11.27 14.39 0.61
C PHE A 603 10.21 13.28 0.56
N ILE A 604 10.27 12.33 1.49
CA ILE A 604 9.31 11.22 1.59
C ILE A 604 8.69 11.23 2.98
N ASN A 605 7.37 11.46 3.05
CA ASN A 605 6.63 11.60 4.31
C ASN A 605 7.32 12.59 5.27
N THR A 606 7.74 13.74 4.75
CA THR A 606 8.39 14.79 5.53
C THR A 606 7.44 15.96 5.73
N THR A 607 7.45 16.56 6.92
CA THR A 607 6.63 17.72 7.25
C THR A 607 7.49 18.84 7.82
N GLY A 608 7.20 20.10 7.47
CA GLY A 608 7.75 21.27 8.14
C GLY A 608 8.19 22.40 7.20
N THR A 609 9.25 23.13 7.57
CA THR A 609 9.68 24.35 6.89
C THR A 609 11.12 24.25 6.36
N ILE A 610 11.33 24.81 5.17
CA ILE A 610 12.64 24.96 4.53
C ILE A 610 12.85 26.45 4.27
N ASN A 611 13.95 27.00 4.77
CA ASN A 611 14.27 28.41 4.59
C ASN A 611 14.78 28.67 3.16
N ASP A 612 15.75 27.86 2.70
CA ASP A 612 16.31 27.99 1.36
C ASP A 612 16.64 26.62 0.75
N VAL A 613 16.40 26.49 -0.55
CA VAL A 613 16.84 25.37 -1.38
C VAL A 613 17.52 25.92 -2.64
N GLU A 614 18.81 25.64 -2.77
CA GLU A 614 19.59 25.93 -3.96
C GLU A 614 20.08 24.64 -4.62
N ILE A 615 19.70 24.41 -5.88
CA ILE A 615 20.11 23.21 -6.63
C ILE A 615 20.70 23.60 -7.98
N PHE A 616 21.93 23.16 -8.24
CA PHE A 616 22.65 23.45 -9.48
C PHE A 616 23.06 22.15 -10.19
N ASN A 617 22.73 22.03 -11.48
CA ASN A 617 23.13 20.91 -12.34
C ASN A 617 22.67 19.53 -11.81
N SER A 618 21.36 19.25 -11.84
CA SER A 618 20.85 17.89 -11.63
C SER A 618 20.77 17.12 -12.94
N SER A 619 21.06 15.81 -12.91
CA SER A 619 21.00 14.96 -14.11
C SER A 619 19.57 14.71 -14.58
N ALA A 620 18.61 14.67 -13.66
CA ALA A 620 17.18 14.56 -13.94
C ALA A 620 16.40 15.54 -13.04
N ASP A 621 15.48 15.04 -12.21
CA ASP A 621 14.58 15.87 -11.40
C ASP A 621 15.37 16.50 -10.24
N ALA A 622 15.13 17.77 -9.92
CA ALA A 622 15.91 18.51 -8.91
C ALA A 622 15.29 18.38 -7.51
N PHE A 623 14.11 18.96 -7.30
CA PHE A 623 13.36 18.87 -6.05
C PHE A 623 12.17 17.93 -6.24
N ASP A 624 12.11 16.85 -5.46
CA ASP A 624 11.01 15.89 -5.53
C ASP A 624 10.39 15.67 -4.13
N ALA A 625 9.06 15.56 -4.04
CA ALA A 625 8.39 15.27 -2.75
C ALA A 625 7.18 14.34 -2.89
N ASP A 626 7.13 13.31 -2.03
CA ASP A 626 6.04 12.35 -1.94
C ASP A 626 5.50 12.32 -0.49
N PHE A 627 4.17 12.28 -0.32
CA PHE A 627 3.48 12.17 0.98
C PHE A 627 3.82 13.26 2.00
N SER A 628 4.26 14.43 1.52
CA SER A 628 4.92 15.45 2.34
C SER A 628 4.09 16.72 2.49
N ASN A 629 4.35 17.48 3.56
CA ASN A 629 3.69 18.76 3.84
C ASN A 629 4.75 19.83 4.13
N LEU A 630 5.12 20.62 3.12
CA LEU A 630 6.30 21.50 3.18
C LEU A 630 5.96 22.95 2.89
N LYS A 631 6.58 23.86 3.65
CA LYS A 631 6.64 25.29 3.34
C LYS A 631 8.07 25.66 3.00
N VAL A 632 8.30 26.14 1.79
CA VAL A 632 9.61 26.52 1.26
C VAL A 632 9.61 28.02 1.04
N ASN A 633 10.50 28.73 1.75
CA ASN A 633 10.55 30.19 1.66
C ASN A 633 11.25 30.65 0.37
N SER A 634 12.41 30.09 0.04
CA SER A 634 13.15 30.39 -1.19
C SER A 634 13.56 29.10 -1.90
N ALA A 635 13.35 29.04 -3.22
CA ALA A 635 13.81 27.96 -4.08
C ALA A 635 14.49 28.53 -5.33
N ASN A 636 15.78 28.21 -5.50
CA ASN A 636 16.58 28.59 -6.65
C ASN A 636 17.15 27.33 -7.33
N ILE A 637 16.69 27.03 -8.54
CA ILE A 637 17.10 25.80 -9.25
C ILE A 637 17.59 26.15 -10.65
N ILE A 638 18.80 25.71 -10.98
CA ILE A 638 19.47 26.01 -12.25
C ILE A 638 19.96 24.72 -12.90
N ASN A 639 19.63 24.53 -14.18
CA ASN A 639 20.05 23.41 -15.03
C ASN A 639 19.59 22.04 -14.48
N ALA A 640 18.29 21.79 -14.47
CA ALA A 640 17.75 20.47 -14.18
C ALA A 640 17.52 19.68 -15.48
N GLY A 641 18.02 18.44 -15.56
CA GLY A 641 17.80 17.60 -16.74
C GLY A 641 16.33 17.15 -16.93
N GLY A 642 15.56 17.11 -15.84
CA GLY A 642 14.14 16.75 -15.81
C GLY A 642 13.28 17.88 -15.26
N GLU A 643 12.45 17.57 -14.25
CA GLU A 643 11.61 18.54 -13.57
C GLU A 643 12.43 19.37 -12.55
N CYS A 644 12.20 20.69 -12.50
CA CYS A 644 12.84 21.51 -11.47
C CYS A 644 12.18 21.27 -10.09
N ILE A 645 10.86 21.35 -10.02
CA ILE A 645 10.07 21.01 -8.82
C ILE A 645 8.98 20.01 -9.22
N GLY A 646 9.06 18.79 -8.70
CA GLY A 646 8.07 17.74 -8.84
C GLY A 646 7.46 17.38 -7.48
N VAL A 647 6.14 17.44 -7.35
CA VAL A 647 5.46 17.04 -6.10
C VAL A 647 4.30 16.10 -6.37
N LYS A 648 4.14 15.12 -5.47
CA LYS A 648 3.01 14.20 -5.40
C LYS A 648 2.29 14.32 -4.07
N GLN A 649 1.20 13.57 -3.90
CA GLN A 649 0.31 13.53 -2.73
C GLN A 649 0.86 14.25 -1.48
N GLY A 650 0.26 15.37 -1.09
CA GLY A 650 0.79 16.24 -0.06
C GLY A 650 0.33 17.69 -0.24
N THR A 651 0.74 18.56 0.67
CA THR A 651 0.45 20.00 0.62
C THR A 651 1.73 20.81 0.61
N TYR A 652 1.88 21.72 -0.34
CA TYR A 652 3.13 22.42 -0.57
C TYR A 652 2.89 23.92 -0.74
N PHE A 653 3.73 24.71 -0.09
CA PHE A 653 3.73 26.17 -0.23
C PHE A 653 5.13 26.65 -0.59
N PHE A 654 5.26 27.42 -1.66
CA PHE A 654 6.51 28.04 -2.09
C PHE A 654 6.33 29.56 -2.18
N ASN A 655 7.21 30.34 -1.54
CA ASN A 655 7.04 31.80 -1.44
C ASN A 655 7.82 32.63 -2.48
N GLN A 656 9.05 32.22 -2.79
CA GLN A 656 9.90 32.85 -3.82
C GLN A 656 10.56 31.74 -4.64
N ILE A 657 10.39 31.79 -5.96
CA ILE A 657 10.83 30.71 -6.85
C ILE A 657 11.56 31.29 -8.06
N LYS A 658 12.81 30.88 -8.26
CA LYS A 658 13.60 31.20 -9.43
C LYS A 658 14.11 29.92 -10.07
N LEU A 659 13.58 29.59 -11.23
CA LEU A 659 13.92 28.37 -11.97
C LEU A 659 14.51 28.75 -13.32
N SER A 660 15.63 28.11 -13.69
CA SER A 660 16.21 28.31 -15.01
C SER A 660 16.72 27.02 -15.63
N ASN A 661 16.49 26.88 -16.94
CA ASN A 661 16.91 25.73 -17.75
C ASN A 661 16.39 24.40 -17.19
N CYS A 662 15.07 24.25 -17.09
CA CYS A 662 14.41 22.99 -16.71
C CYS A 662 14.18 22.12 -17.98
N GLY A 663 14.70 20.89 -17.99
CA GLY A 663 14.73 20.02 -19.18
C GLY A 663 13.38 19.42 -19.59
N ASP A 664 12.41 19.39 -18.67
CA ASP A 664 11.01 19.03 -18.93
C ASP A 664 10.06 20.10 -18.35
N ARG A 665 9.54 19.91 -17.13
CA ARG A 665 8.61 20.84 -16.48
C ARG A 665 9.32 21.66 -15.41
N SER A 666 8.96 22.93 -15.31
CA SER A 666 9.49 23.79 -14.26
C SER A 666 8.87 23.43 -12.93
N ILE A 667 7.53 23.40 -12.87
CA ILE A 667 6.79 22.98 -11.67
C ILE A 667 5.72 21.97 -12.07
N SER A 668 5.70 20.82 -11.39
CA SER A 668 4.76 19.74 -11.63
C SER A 668 4.08 19.30 -10.32
N SER A 669 2.75 19.16 -10.37
CA SER A 669 1.92 18.68 -9.26
C SER A 669 1.15 17.44 -9.71
N GLY A 670 1.25 16.33 -8.99
CA GLY A 670 0.63 15.05 -9.36
C GLY A 670 -0.06 14.33 -8.20
N GLU A 671 -0.90 13.35 -8.53
CA GLU A 671 -1.47 12.37 -7.59
C GLU A 671 -2.12 13.01 -6.33
N ASN A 672 -3.15 13.84 -6.53
CA ASN A 672 -3.84 14.60 -5.48
C ASN A 672 -2.97 15.62 -4.70
N ALA A 673 -1.78 15.99 -5.18
CA ALA A 673 -1.01 17.06 -4.57
C ALA A 673 -1.72 18.41 -4.64
N LYS A 674 -1.57 19.24 -3.60
CA LYS A 674 -2.03 20.63 -3.58
C LYS A 674 -0.81 21.52 -3.41
N ILE A 675 -0.61 22.46 -4.33
CA ILE A 675 0.52 23.39 -4.27
C ILE A 675 0.05 24.83 -4.40
N THR A 676 0.56 25.68 -3.52
CA THR A 676 0.38 27.13 -3.55
C THR A 676 1.73 27.78 -3.80
N LEU A 677 1.80 28.66 -4.80
CA LEU A 677 3.01 29.30 -5.28
C LEU A 677 2.84 30.82 -5.25
N ASN A 678 3.84 31.52 -4.71
CA ASN A 678 3.97 32.96 -4.83
C ASN A 678 5.28 33.31 -5.55
N ASN A 679 5.28 34.41 -6.30
CA ASN A 679 6.46 35.03 -6.91
C ASN A 679 7.33 34.03 -7.66
N ILE A 680 6.82 33.60 -8.81
CA ILE A 680 7.43 32.59 -9.66
C ILE A 680 8.11 33.26 -10.85
N GLU A 681 9.42 33.06 -10.99
CA GLU A 681 10.16 33.38 -12.21
C GLU A 681 10.74 32.09 -12.80
N VAL A 682 10.36 31.79 -14.04
CA VAL A 682 10.89 30.67 -14.83
C VAL A 682 11.52 31.21 -16.10
N ILE A 683 12.75 30.79 -16.38
CA ILE A 683 13.48 31.13 -17.60
C ILE A 683 13.93 29.84 -18.30
N ASN A 684 13.52 29.62 -19.54
CA ASN A 684 13.87 28.45 -20.36
C ASN A 684 13.34 27.12 -19.79
N ALA A 685 12.19 26.67 -20.26
CA ALA A 685 11.65 25.34 -19.95
C ALA A 685 10.70 24.84 -21.05
N LYS A 686 10.45 23.53 -21.13
CA LYS A 686 9.41 23.01 -22.04
C LYS A 686 8.02 23.30 -21.50
N VAL A 687 7.81 23.08 -20.20
CA VAL A 687 6.52 23.37 -19.54
C VAL A 687 6.74 24.29 -18.32
N GLY A 688 5.90 25.31 -18.20
CA GLY A 688 5.89 26.23 -17.05
C GLY A 688 5.26 25.56 -15.82
N LEU A 689 3.92 25.55 -15.77
CA LEU A 689 3.14 24.93 -14.70
C LEU A 689 2.39 23.70 -15.23
N ALA A 690 2.54 22.56 -14.56
CA ALA A 690 1.89 21.31 -14.93
C ALA A 690 1.12 20.67 -13.76
N ALA A 691 -0.18 20.45 -13.91
CA ALA A 691 -0.99 19.71 -12.94
C ALA A 691 -1.50 18.41 -13.58
N LYS A 692 -1.57 17.33 -12.79
CA LYS A 692 -2.09 16.04 -13.24
C LYS A 692 -2.71 15.19 -12.14
N ASP A 693 -3.55 14.24 -12.53
CA ASP A 693 -4.04 13.18 -11.65
C ASP A 693 -4.70 13.72 -10.36
N SER A 694 -5.81 14.46 -10.53
CA SER A 694 -6.55 15.13 -9.46
C SER A 694 -5.77 16.16 -8.63
N SER A 695 -4.58 16.57 -9.04
CA SER A 695 -3.81 17.58 -8.32
C SER A 695 -4.30 19.00 -8.62
N SER A 696 -3.86 19.94 -7.77
CA SER A 696 -4.12 21.37 -7.98
C SER A 696 -2.87 22.23 -7.80
N ILE A 697 -2.82 23.34 -8.57
CA ILE A 697 -1.84 24.43 -8.44
C ILE A 697 -2.59 25.74 -8.29
N GLU A 698 -2.28 26.54 -7.27
CA GLU A 698 -2.66 27.95 -7.16
C GLU A 698 -1.39 28.81 -7.23
N ALA A 699 -1.29 29.73 -8.18
CA ALA A 699 -0.07 30.47 -8.47
C ALA A 699 -0.31 31.99 -8.60
N LYS A 700 0.44 32.78 -7.83
CA LYS A 700 0.38 34.26 -7.78
C LYS A 700 1.72 34.86 -8.23
N ASN A 701 1.68 35.96 -8.99
CA ASN A 701 2.88 36.65 -9.50
C ASN A 701 3.78 35.70 -10.32
N VAL A 702 3.28 35.26 -11.47
CA VAL A 702 3.89 34.27 -12.36
C VAL A 702 4.53 34.96 -13.56
N ILE A 703 5.83 34.72 -13.77
CA ILE A 703 6.62 35.20 -14.91
C ILE A 703 7.27 33.98 -15.58
N LEU A 704 6.84 33.67 -16.81
CA LEU A 704 7.34 32.56 -17.62
C LEU A 704 8.00 33.11 -18.89
N LYS A 705 9.34 33.07 -18.94
CA LYS A 705 10.15 33.57 -20.06
C LYS A 705 10.74 32.39 -20.84
N ASN A 706 10.60 32.43 -22.17
CA ASN A 706 11.08 31.37 -23.07
C ASN A 706 10.61 29.96 -22.65
N VAL A 707 9.29 29.83 -22.44
CA VAL A 707 8.65 28.56 -22.09
C VAL A 707 7.82 28.08 -23.28
N GLU A 708 8.02 26.85 -23.74
CA GLU A 708 7.30 26.31 -24.91
C GLU A 708 5.79 26.20 -24.63
N LYS A 709 5.43 25.63 -23.47
CA LYS A 709 4.05 25.46 -22.98
C LYS A 709 3.88 26.08 -21.59
N CYS A 710 3.14 27.18 -21.49
CA CYS A 710 3.02 27.89 -20.22
C CYS A 710 2.24 27.08 -19.17
N ILE A 711 1.10 26.50 -19.58
CA ILE A 711 0.17 25.77 -18.70
C ILE A 711 -0.15 24.39 -19.29
N LEU A 712 -0.11 23.34 -18.45
CA LEU A 712 -0.49 21.97 -18.81
C LEU A 712 -1.35 21.35 -17.70
N SER A 713 -2.61 21.01 -17.96
CA SER A 713 -3.51 20.40 -16.97
C SER A 713 -4.19 19.17 -17.57
N PHE A 714 -3.99 17.99 -16.98
CA PHE A 714 -4.37 16.74 -17.62
C PHE A 714 -4.60 15.57 -16.64
N LYS A 715 -5.10 14.43 -17.14
CA LYS A 715 -5.25 13.19 -16.39
C LYS A 715 -4.34 12.13 -17.01
N GLN A 716 -3.31 11.71 -16.30
CA GLN A 716 -2.40 10.66 -16.76
C GLN A 716 -2.90 9.26 -16.42
N LYS A 717 -3.55 9.09 -15.27
CA LYS A 717 -3.90 7.80 -14.68
C LYS A 717 -5.41 7.65 -14.52
N ASN A 718 -5.95 6.52 -14.98
CA ASN A 718 -7.40 6.26 -14.99
C ASN A 718 -8.07 6.33 -13.61
N ASN A 719 -7.31 6.02 -12.55
CA ASN A 719 -7.79 6.01 -11.17
C ASN A 719 -7.73 7.40 -10.48
N PHE A 720 -7.53 8.46 -11.26
CA PHE A 720 -7.65 9.85 -10.83
C PHE A 720 -8.63 10.61 -11.74
N SER A 721 -8.99 11.82 -11.34
CA SER A 721 -9.75 12.80 -12.10
C SER A 721 -8.79 13.78 -12.80
N GLY A 722 -9.35 14.72 -13.57
CA GLY A 722 -8.56 15.84 -14.10
C GLY A 722 -8.06 16.78 -13.01
N SER A 723 -7.11 17.64 -13.36
CA SER A 723 -6.41 18.54 -12.45
C SER A 723 -6.85 20.00 -12.61
N VAL A 724 -6.49 20.86 -11.67
CA VAL A 724 -6.84 22.29 -11.70
C VAL A 724 -5.60 23.16 -11.55
N ILE A 725 -5.45 24.15 -12.42
CA ILE A 725 -4.47 25.23 -12.27
C ILE A 725 -5.21 26.55 -12.11
N LYS A 726 -4.87 27.32 -11.10
CA LYS A 726 -5.42 28.65 -10.84
C LYS A 726 -4.31 29.69 -10.88
N THR A 727 -4.45 30.69 -11.73
CA THR A 727 -3.59 31.88 -11.86
C THR A 727 -4.42 33.15 -11.73
N TYR A 728 -3.76 34.31 -11.62
CA TYR A 728 -4.42 35.60 -11.46
C TYR A 728 -3.99 36.57 -12.56
N ASN A 729 -4.97 37.14 -13.28
CA ASN A 729 -4.81 37.92 -14.51
C ASN A 729 -3.80 39.07 -14.35
N ASP A 730 -3.92 39.85 -13.28
CA ASP A 730 -3.08 41.04 -13.04
C ASP A 730 -1.61 40.70 -12.74
N SER A 731 -1.29 39.42 -12.56
CA SER A 731 0.03 38.97 -12.11
C SER A 731 0.55 37.76 -12.88
N TYR A 732 -0.03 37.44 -14.03
CA TYR A 732 0.39 36.32 -14.87
C TYR A 732 0.98 36.81 -16.20
N PHE A 733 2.22 36.39 -16.49
CA PHE A 733 2.90 36.71 -17.74
C PHE A 733 3.58 35.46 -18.32
N CYS A 734 3.30 35.16 -19.59
CA CYS A 734 4.03 34.16 -20.37
C CYS A 734 4.25 34.64 -21.81
N ASN A 735 5.50 34.63 -22.28
CA ASN A 735 5.87 35.14 -23.61
C ASN A 735 5.06 34.51 -24.77
N ASN A 736 4.78 33.20 -24.70
CA ASN A 736 4.11 32.45 -25.76
C ASN A 736 2.61 32.24 -25.52
N ASN A 737 2.11 32.60 -24.34
CA ASN A 737 0.72 32.42 -23.87
C ASN A 737 0.06 31.08 -24.26
N SER A 738 0.80 29.97 -24.24
CA SER A 738 0.38 28.64 -24.69
C SER A 738 -0.16 27.78 -23.54
N SER A 739 -1.27 27.08 -23.77
CA SER A 739 -1.87 26.17 -22.78
C SER A 739 -2.47 24.91 -23.42
N ASP A 740 -2.33 23.78 -22.73
CA ASP A 740 -3.02 22.52 -23.06
C ASP A 740 -3.80 22.05 -21.84
N ILE A 741 -5.13 22.04 -21.97
CA ILE A 741 -6.04 21.59 -20.92
C ILE A 741 -6.82 20.39 -21.45
N GLU A 742 -6.54 19.21 -20.90
CA GLU A 742 -7.28 18.00 -21.25
C GLU A 742 -8.72 18.10 -20.72
N LYS A 743 -9.63 17.36 -21.37
CA LYS A 743 -11.00 17.17 -20.90
C LYS A 743 -11.04 16.83 -19.40
N ASN A 744 -11.99 17.42 -18.68
CA ASN A 744 -12.15 17.31 -17.21
C ASN A 744 -11.04 17.96 -16.37
N SER A 745 -10.08 18.66 -16.99
CA SER A 745 -9.09 19.47 -16.28
C SER A 745 -9.41 20.95 -16.46
N LEU A 746 -8.81 21.79 -15.62
CA LEU A 746 -9.08 23.22 -15.60
C LEU A 746 -7.84 24.08 -15.57
N TRP A 747 -7.98 25.23 -16.20
CA TRP A 747 -7.19 26.42 -15.94
C TRP A 747 -8.15 27.59 -15.67
N LEU A 748 -8.09 28.11 -14.45
CA LEU A 748 -8.79 29.30 -13.99
C LEU A 748 -7.79 30.45 -13.98
N ASN A 749 -8.09 31.54 -14.67
CA ASN A 749 -7.28 32.75 -14.68
C ASN A 749 -8.17 33.90 -14.24
N ASP A 750 -8.15 34.18 -12.94
CA ASP A 750 -9.08 35.09 -12.27
C ASP A 750 -8.59 36.53 -12.29
#